data_AF-A0A7C1VAJ8-F1
#
_entry.id   AF-A0A7C1VAJ8-F1
#
_cell.length_a   1.000
_cell.length_b   1.000
_cell.length_c   1.000
_cell.angle_alpha   90.00
_cell.angle_beta   90.00
_cell.angle_gamma   90.00
#
_symmetry.space_group_name_H-M   'P 1'
#
loop_
_entity.id
_entity.type
_entity.pdbx_description
1 polymer ?
#
loop_
_entity_poly.entity_id
_entity_poly.type
_entity_poly.pdbx_seq_one_letter_code
_entity_poly.pdbx_strand_id
1 'polypeptide(L)'
;IIAHRKRGLTPDRPSIRGTSQNPDVYFQGRETVNKYYDATPGIVQKAMDKFAGIIGRQYKLFDYLGDPDAESIVVVMGSAAEVALNTVNVLNARGEKLGIVLVRLYRPFHIDAFAESLPSSVKSIAVLDRTKEPGAIGEPLYLDVRTAIGEMMEKGISKFKKYPKIVGGRYGLGSKDFTPAMVKAVFDNLSQDKPKNHFTIGINDDVCGTSLKYDESFDIGEQGEFRSLFYGLGADGTVGANKNTIKIIGKETDNYSQAYFVYDSKKSGATTVSHLRFGKDRIHKPYLITKANFIACHNPSFPEKIEMLSKAEEGATFLLTTSHNKDEVWDMLPVEVQEQLISKKMKFYIIDAISLAEEIGLGARINMIMQTAFFVISGIIPKEDAVKSIKTEIKKTYMRKGEEIVNLNYKAVDKALQNIVEVPVPDKATSKIRMRDPVPKDAPEFVKNVTAKMLANNGDSLPVSAIPADGTWPTATTQYEKRNIGVNIPIWEPDACIQCGQCSFVCPHATIRVKAYDPSQLKDAPSTFKSIDATGKDLKGLKFTVQVAPEDCTGCASCVFNCPGQKKDADGNKIEGVKAINMKPQEPLRQAEAKNYDFFLDLPETDRSRFRVTNVKGSQFVKPLFEYNGACLGCGETPYIKLLTQLFGDRLIIANATGCSSIYGGNLPTTPYTKRADGRGPAWSNSLFEDTAEFGLGMRQTMDKFHAQAMELMDRLASDSSYADLKDLFDSIKNADQSTQEGIEEQRGRVEELKRRLSTNGSTEAKNLLSLADYVVKKCVWAIGGDGWGYDIGYGGVDHVLATGENMKLLILDTEVYSNTGGQMSKATPLGAVAQFAAGGKRTPKKNIGMIMSTYGNVYVAQVAFGANQAQTLKAFLEADAYNGPALIIAYSTCIAHGMDMSKGIEAQKKAVASGYWPLYRYNPELEAQGKNPLVINSKDPSIPFEEYAYRENRYKALRTSNPEAAKALMKQAEADIMRRWKLLKYMAAWNPEE
;
A
#
# COMPACT_ATOMS: atom_id res chain seq x y z
N ILE A 1 -8.59 19.96 39.81
CA ILE A 1 -9.71 19.07 39.38
C ILE A 1 -11.08 19.70 39.63
N ILE A 2 -11.45 20.08 40.86
CA ILE A 2 -12.77 20.64 41.19
C ILE A 2 -13.13 21.86 40.32
N ALA A 3 -12.23 22.84 40.21
CA ALA A 3 -12.47 24.03 39.38
C ALA A 3 -12.68 23.71 37.89
N HIS A 4 -12.02 22.67 37.35
CA HIS A 4 -12.25 22.22 35.98
C HIS A 4 -13.65 21.62 35.81
N ARG A 5 -14.08 20.74 36.72
CA ARG A 5 -15.45 20.19 36.72
C ARG A 5 -16.51 21.27 36.84
N LYS A 6 -16.27 22.30 37.67
CA LYS A 6 -17.18 23.46 37.82
C LYS A 6 -17.34 24.30 36.54
N ARG A 7 -16.37 24.26 35.61
CA ARG A 7 -16.42 24.94 34.30
C ARG A 7 -17.06 24.10 33.18
N GLY A 8 -17.46 22.85 33.46
CA GLY A 8 -18.17 22.01 32.50
C GLY A 8 -19.55 22.59 32.18
N LEU A 9 -19.99 22.46 30.92
CA LEU A 9 -21.36 22.85 30.54
C LEU A 9 -22.35 21.92 31.25
N THR A 10 -23.28 22.50 32.00
CA THR A 10 -24.40 21.80 32.62
C THR A 10 -25.63 22.72 32.62
N PRO A 11 -26.84 22.21 32.35
CA PRO A 11 -28.06 22.99 32.49
C PRO A 11 -28.32 23.45 33.94
N ASP A 12 -27.76 22.78 34.95
CA ASP A 12 -27.91 23.17 36.37
C ASP A 12 -27.11 24.44 36.73
N ARG A 13 -26.14 24.81 35.89
CA ARG A 13 -25.30 26.02 35.99
C ARG A 13 -24.98 26.50 34.57
N PRO A 14 -25.97 27.01 33.84
CA PRO A 14 -25.83 27.28 32.42
C PRO A 14 -24.78 28.37 32.19
N SER A 15 -24.02 28.22 31.11
CA SER A 15 -23.07 29.22 30.62
C SER A 15 -22.99 29.13 29.10
N ILE A 16 -22.66 30.25 28.45
CA ILE A 16 -22.44 30.32 27.00
C ILE A 16 -20.94 30.39 26.71
N ARG A 17 -20.50 29.74 25.64
CA ARG A 17 -19.12 29.74 25.16
C ARG A 17 -19.08 29.63 23.64
N GLY A 18 -18.05 30.19 23.00
CA GLY A 18 -17.98 30.28 21.54
C GLY A 18 -18.89 31.38 20.97
N THR A 19 -19.06 32.48 21.72
CA THR A 19 -19.79 33.66 21.26
C THR A 19 -19.10 34.31 20.06
N SER A 20 -19.89 34.94 19.19
CA SER A 20 -19.36 35.87 18.20
C SER A 20 -19.00 37.20 18.89
N GLN A 21 -17.86 37.78 18.55
CA GLN A 21 -17.33 39.00 19.17
C GLN A 21 -16.92 39.99 18.08
N ASN A 22 -17.22 41.26 18.30
CA ASN A 22 -16.76 42.36 17.46
C ASN A 22 -15.31 42.75 17.82
N PRO A 23 -14.65 43.60 17.01
CA PRO A 23 -13.29 44.08 17.29
C PRO A 23 -13.13 44.85 18.61
N ASP A 24 -14.22 45.40 19.15
CA ASP A 24 -14.26 46.18 20.41
C ASP A 24 -13.85 45.38 21.65
N VAL A 25 -14.05 44.06 21.67
CA VAL A 25 -13.71 43.17 22.80
C VAL A 25 -12.91 41.93 22.41
N TYR A 26 -12.83 41.57 21.13
CA TYR A 26 -12.14 40.35 20.70
C TYR A 26 -10.66 40.35 21.10
N PHE A 27 -9.96 41.46 20.91
CA PHE A 27 -8.53 41.54 21.24
C PHE A 27 -8.29 41.40 22.74
N GLN A 28 -9.01 42.17 23.57
CA GLN A 28 -8.94 42.07 25.03
C GLN A 28 -9.27 40.65 25.50
N GLY A 29 -10.30 40.03 24.91
CA GLY A 29 -10.68 38.64 25.16
C GLY A 29 -9.55 37.65 24.87
N ARG A 30 -8.82 37.85 23.76
CA ARG A 30 -7.72 36.98 23.35
C ARG A 30 -6.51 37.06 24.28
N GLU A 31 -6.23 38.23 24.86
CA GLU A 31 -5.13 38.46 25.80
C GLU A 31 -5.41 37.95 27.23
N THR A 32 -6.69 37.70 27.58
CA THR A 32 -7.05 37.22 28.93
C THR A 32 -6.40 35.90 29.32
N VAL A 33 -5.90 35.13 28.35
CA VAL A 33 -5.32 33.81 28.57
C VAL A 33 -3.80 33.83 28.83
N ASN A 34 -3.11 34.96 28.65
CA ASN A 34 -1.64 35.05 28.68
C ASN A 34 -1.04 34.47 29.97
N LYS A 35 -1.61 34.82 31.13
CA LYS A 35 -1.20 34.30 32.44
C LYS A 35 -1.15 32.76 32.53
N TYR A 36 -1.97 32.05 31.74
CA TYR A 36 -1.95 30.59 31.72
C TYR A 36 -0.76 30.06 30.90
N TYR A 37 -0.41 30.73 29.80
CA TYR A 37 0.74 30.36 28.97
C TYR A 37 2.06 30.72 29.68
N ASP A 38 2.14 31.89 30.33
CA ASP A 38 3.31 32.31 31.11
C ASP A 38 3.61 31.33 32.27
N ALA A 39 2.57 30.84 32.93
CA ALA A 39 2.71 29.86 34.01
C ALA A 39 3.02 28.43 33.53
N THR A 40 2.78 28.10 32.25
CA THR A 40 2.87 26.73 31.73
C THR A 40 4.27 26.12 31.87
N PRO A 41 5.37 26.79 31.48
CA PRO A 41 6.73 26.26 31.64
C PRO A 41 7.06 25.79 33.06
N GLY A 42 6.75 26.62 34.08
CA GLY A 42 6.97 26.27 35.48
C GLY A 42 6.07 25.12 35.96
N ILE A 43 4.84 25.02 35.45
CA ILE A 43 3.94 23.89 35.75
C ILE A 43 4.49 22.59 35.15
N VAL A 44 4.98 22.63 33.90
CA VAL A 44 5.57 21.47 33.23
C VAL A 44 6.84 21.01 33.95
N GLN A 45 7.73 21.94 34.32
CA GLN A 45 8.94 21.59 35.07
C GLN A 45 8.61 20.91 36.41
N LYS A 46 7.66 21.45 37.18
CA LYS A 46 7.20 20.81 38.43
C LYS A 46 6.63 19.40 38.20
N ALA A 47 5.95 19.18 37.07
CA ALA A 47 5.45 17.85 36.72
C ALA A 47 6.59 16.88 36.36
N MET A 48 7.61 17.36 35.65
CA MET A 48 8.84 16.60 35.35
C MET A 48 9.58 16.23 36.64
N ASP A 49 9.78 17.17 37.55
CA ASP A 49 10.47 16.94 38.83
C ASP A 49 9.70 15.94 39.70
N LYS A 50 8.37 16.07 39.75
CA LYS A 50 7.52 15.10 40.44
C LYS A 50 7.64 13.70 39.83
N PHE A 51 7.68 13.60 38.51
CA PHE A 51 7.84 12.33 37.82
C PHE A 51 9.21 11.70 38.10
N ALA A 52 10.26 12.53 38.16
CA ALA A 52 11.60 12.12 38.56
C ALA A 52 11.62 11.55 39.98
N GLY A 53 10.92 12.17 40.93
CA GLY A 53 10.78 11.65 42.30
C GLY A 53 10.08 10.28 42.41
N ILE A 54 9.31 9.87 41.38
CA ILE A 54 8.62 8.57 41.35
C ILE A 54 9.49 7.48 40.71
N ILE A 55 10.19 7.79 39.62
CA ILE A 55 10.84 6.78 38.76
C ILE A 55 12.37 6.94 38.66
N GLY A 56 12.94 7.97 39.27
CA GLY A 56 14.37 8.29 39.24
C GLY A 56 14.90 8.97 37.96
N ARG A 57 14.05 9.32 36.99
CA ARG A 57 14.47 9.95 35.72
C ARG A 57 14.13 11.43 35.68
N GLN A 58 15.16 12.28 35.75
CA GLN A 58 15.04 13.73 35.67
C GLN A 58 14.87 14.21 34.22
N TYR A 59 14.03 15.22 34.02
CA TYR A 59 13.87 15.94 32.76
C TYR A 59 13.85 17.44 33.02
N LYS A 60 14.29 18.22 32.04
CA LYS A 60 14.12 19.67 31.99
C LYS A 60 13.35 20.08 30.74
N LEU A 61 12.90 21.33 30.69
CA LEU A 61 12.28 21.89 29.48
C LEU A 61 13.23 21.81 28.27
N PHE A 62 14.52 22.03 28.54
CA PHE A 62 15.65 21.86 27.63
C PHE A 62 16.74 21.08 28.38
N ASP A 63 17.03 19.86 27.91
CA ASP A 63 18.08 19.01 28.50
C ASP A 63 19.40 19.25 27.76
N TYR A 64 20.42 19.74 28.46
CA TYR A 64 21.79 19.75 27.95
C TYR A 64 22.49 18.44 28.29
N LEU A 65 23.14 17.83 27.29
CA LEU A 65 23.85 16.57 27.43
C LEU A 65 25.14 16.62 26.59
N GLY A 66 26.28 16.27 27.18
CA GLY A 66 27.58 16.32 26.50
C GLY A 66 28.68 16.83 27.42
N ASP A 67 29.77 17.31 26.82
CA ASP A 67 30.91 17.85 27.55
C ASP A 67 30.52 19.18 28.25
N PRO A 68 30.81 19.39 29.55
CA PRO A 68 30.48 20.65 30.23
C PRO A 68 31.12 21.90 29.60
N ASP A 69 32.25 21.73 28.91
CA ASP A 69 33.01 22.77 28.23
C ASP A 69 32.84 22.69 26.70
N ALA A 70 31.72 22.16 26.22
CA ALA A 70 31.47 22.02 24.79
C ALA A 70 31.57 23.36 24.05
N GLU A 71 32.29 23.37 22.92
CA GLU A 71 32.42 24.55 22.08
C GLU A 71 31.39 24.57 20.94
N SER A 72 30.92 23.39 20.55
CA SER A 72 29.95 23.20 19.47
C SER A 72 28.80 22.34 19.95
N ILE A 73 27.57 22.78 19.71
CA ILE A 73 26.37 22.05 20.12
C ILE A 73 25.39 21.83 18.97
N VAL A 74 24.57 20.79 19.12
CA VAL A 74 23.38 20.56 18.29
C VAL A 74 22.12 20.78 19.10
N VAL A 75 21.22 21.67 18.66
CA VAL A 75 19.87 21.81 19.20
C VAL A 75 18.93 20.94 18.36
N VAL A 76 18.25 19.99 18.99
CA VAL A 76 17.45 18.98 18.28
C VAL A 76 16.25 18.52 19.12
N MET A 77 15.22 18.03 18.44
CA MET A 77 14.00 17.51 19.05
C MET A 77 13.71 16.07 18.59
N GLY A 78 13.09 15.28 19.46
CA GLY A 78 12.62 13.93 19.13
C GLY A 78 13.74 12.87 19.12
N SER A 79 13.54 11.79 18.35
CA SER A 79 14.40 10.59 18.38
C SER A 79 15.84 10.84 17.91
N ALA A 80 16.08 11.87 17.10
CA ALA A 80 17.43 12.20 16.63
C ALA A 80 18.38 12.61 17.75
N ALA A 81 17.84 13.12 18.86
CA ALA A 81 18.64 13.47 20.03
C ALA A 81 19.36 12.26 20.63
N GLU A 82 18.75 11.08 20.58
CA GLU A 82 19.37 9.82 21.05
C GLU A 82 20.56 9.43 20.16
N VAL A 83 20.40 9.54 18.83
CA VAL A 83 21.49 9.29 17.87
C VAL A 83 22.63 10.29 18.08
N ALA A 84 22.27 11.56 18.24
CA ALA A 84 23.22 12.63 18.46
C ALA A 84 24.01 12.42 19.76
N LEU A 85 23.32 12.08 20.86
CA LEU A 85 23.94 11.82 22.15
C LEU A 85 24.94 10.66 22.12
N ASN A 86 24.54 9.51 21.55
CA ASN A 86 25.45 8.36 21.45
C ASN A 86 26.72 8.70 20.67
N THR A 87 26.56 9.49 19.59
CA THR A 87 27.68 9.93 18.76
C THR A 87 28.57 10.90 19.53
N VAL A 88 27.98 11.90 20.19
CA VAL A 88 28.70 12.89 21.03
C VAL A 88 29.48 12.21 22.15
N ASN A 89 28.88 11.22 22.84
CA ASN A 89 29.57 10.49 23.91
C ASN A 89 30.84 9.80 23.40
N VAL A 90 30.78 9.14 22.25
CA VAL A 90 31.95 8.46 21.66
C VAL A 90 32.99 9.45 21.14
N LEU A 91 32.57 10.57 20.54
CA LEU A 91 33.49 11.61 20.08
C LEU A 91 34.17 12.34 21.24
N ASN A 92 33.44 12.66 22.31
CA ASN A 92 34.02 13.27 23.51
C ASN A 92 34.96 12.32 24.25
N ALA A 93 34.67 11.02 24.26
CA ALA A 93 35.60 10.00 24.77
C ALA A 93 36.92 9.94 23.97
N ARG A 94 36.93 10.47 22.73
CA ARG A 94 38.13 10.64 21.88
C ARG A 94 38.76 12.03 22.01
N GLY A 95 38.27 12.89 22.91
CA GLY A 95 38.83 14.20 23.22
C GLY A 95 38.11 15.40 22.59
N GLU A 96 37.02 15.19 21.86
CA GLU A 96 36.20 16.27 21.31
C GLU A 96 35.41 17.01 22.43
N LYS A 97 34.99 18.24 22.17
CA LYS A 97 34.21 19.07 23.10
C LYS A 97 32.84 19.40 22.54
N LEU A 98 31.96 18.41 22.50
CA LEU A 98 30.65 18.49 21.84
C LEU A 98 29.51 18.32 22.85
N GLY A 99 28.36 18.88 22.50
CA GLY A 99 27.14 18.72 23.28
C GLY A 99 25.87 18.77 22.44
N ILE A 100 24.75 18.44 23.08
CA ILE A 100 23.42 18.61 22.51
C ILE A 100 22.51 19.34 23.48
N VAL A 101 21.55 20.07 22.93
CA VAL A 101 20.38 20.55 23.65
C VAL A 101 19.17 19.82 23.09
N LEU A 102 18.54 19.01 23.93
CA LEU A 102 17.32 18.29 23.61
C LEU A 102 16.11 19.10 24.07
N VAL A 103 15.35 19.58 23.07
CA VAL A 103 14.12 20.35 23.30
C VAL A 103 13.01 19.38 23.71
N ARG A 104 12.53 19.49 24.96
CA ARG A 104 11.40 18.70 25.48
C ARG A 104 10.09 19.46 25.35
N LEU A 105 10.06 20.71 25.78
CA LEU A 105 8.91 21.60 25.66
C LEU A 105 9.15 22.61 24.55
N TYR A 106 8.65 22.31 23.34
CA TYR A 106 8.78 23.22 22.20
C TYR A 106 7.88 24.47 22.33
N ARG A 107 6.66 24.32 22.88
CA ARG A 107 5.72 25.43 23.10
C ARG A 107 5.02 25.33 24.46
N PRO A 108 4.94 26.43 25.23
CA PRO A 108 5.63 27.71 25.02
C PRO A 108 7.16 27.59 25.07
N PHE A 109 7.88 28.32 24.22
CA PHE A 109 9.35 28.30 24.19
C PHE A 109 9.87 29.20 25.32
N HIS A 110 10.44 28.61 26.37
CA HIS A 110 10.84 29.36 27.58
C HIS A 110 12.32 29.78 27.51
N ILE A 111 12.56 31.05 27.16
CA ILE A 111 13.90 31.59 26.87
C ILE A 111 14.87 31.43 28.05
N ASP A 112 14.43 31.73 29.28
CA ASP A 112 15.31 31.67 30.46
C ASP A 112 15.79 30.23 30.71
N ALA A 113 14.90 29.24 30.57
CA ALA A 113 15.25 27.83 30.72
C ALA A 113 16.15 27.34 29.58
N PHE A 114 15.97 27.87 28.37
CA PHE A 114 16.87 27.59 27.25
C PHE A 114 18.26 28.17 27.53
N ALA A 115 18.37 29.44 27.94
CA ALA A 115 19.62 30.09 28.31
C ALA A 115 20.36 29.35 29.46
N GLU A 116 19.61 28.89 30.47
CA GLU A 116 20.13 28.08 31.57
C GLU A 116 20.71 26.73 31.10
N SER A 117 20.17 26.14 30.05
CA SER A 117 20.66 24.87 29.51
C SER A 117 22.00 25.00 28.77
N LEU A 118 22.32 26.18 28.23
CA LEU A 118 23.50 26.36 27.38
C LEU A 118 24.79 26.47 28.21
N PRO A 119 25.89 25.77 27.84
CA PRO A 119 27.22 26.04 28.37
C PRO A 119 27.75 27.42 27.97
N SER A 120 28.59 28.03 28.81
CA SER A 120 29.22 29.33 28.53
C SER A 120 30.31 29.27 27.46
N SER A 121 30.86 28.08 27.22
CA SER A 121 31.92 27.79 26.24
C SER A 121 31.44 27.70 24.79
N VAL A 122 30.11 27.66 24.56
CA VAL A 122 29.54 27.49 23.22
C VAL A 122 29.93 28.62 22.29
N LYS A 123 30.47 28.26 21.13
CA LYS A 123 30.86 29.16 20.02
C LYS A 123 30.04 28.91 18.76
N SER A 124 29.54 27.69 18.57
CA SER A 124 28.77 27.29 17.39
C SER A 124 27.57 26.40 17.73
N ILE A 125 26.49 26.58 16.98
CA ILE A 125 25.21 25.90 17.18
C ILE A 125 24.68 25.42 15.82
N ALA A 126 24.41 24.13 15.67
CA ALA A 126 23.56 23.62 14.59
C ALA A 126 22.17 23.33 15.14
N VAL A 127 21.14 23.80 14.45
CA VAL A 127 19.73 23.52 14.79
C VAL A 127 19.16 22.57 13.75
N LEU A 128 18.65 21.43 14.21
CA LEU A 128 18.17 20.36 13.33
C LEU A 128 16.64 20.27 13.35
N ASP A 129 16.03 20.55 12.19
CA ASP A 129 14.60 20.52 11.97
C ASP A 129 14.19 19.28 11.16
N ARG A 130 13.14 18.59 11.64
CA ARG A 130 12.54 17.44 10.96
C ARG A 130 11.30 17.86 10.16
N THR A 131 11.42 18.98 9.45
CA THR A 131 10.37 19.55 8.60
C THR A 131 11.00 20.33 7.43
N LYS A 132 10.17 20.78 6.49
CA LYS A 132 10.55 21.70 5.43
C LYS A 132 9.42 22.69 5.22
N GLU A 133 9.73 23.98 5.28
CA GLU A 133 8.78 25.06 4.98
C GLU A 133 9.25 25.79 3.71
N PRO A 134 8.77 25.40 2.52
CA PRO A 134 9.21 26.00 1.27
C PRO A 134 9.01 27.52 1.25
N GLY A 135 10.07 28.27 0.97
CA GLY A 135 10.04 29.75 0.91
C GLY A 135 10.25 30.46 2.25
N ALA A 136 10.27 29.74 3.38
CA ALA A 136 10.60 30.33 4.67
C ALA A 136 12.09 30.72 4.76
N ILE A 137 12.40 31.76 5.54
CA ILE A 137 13.78 32.19 5.82
C ILE A 137 14.59 31.18 6.66
N GLY A 138 13.93 30.14 7.17
CA GLY A 138 14.50 29.02 7.92
C GLY A 138 13.40 28.18 8.56
N GLU A 139 13.73 26.99 9.03
CA GLU A 139 12.77 26.09 9.67
C GLU A 139 12.41 26.52 11.11
N PRO A 140 11.26 26.07 11.66
CA PRO A 140 10.69 26.63 12.89
C PRO A 140 11.63 26.60 14.11
N LEU A 141 12.28 25.47 14.39
CA LEU A 141 13.15 25.39 15.57
C LEU A 141 14.40 26.24 15.37
N TYR A 142 14.97 26.26 14.17
CA TYR A 142 16.05 27.19 13.82
C TYR A 142 15.66 28.65 14.06
N LEU A 143 14.47 29.08 13.62
CA LEU A 143 14.01 30.46 13.83
C LEU A 143 13.80 30.80 15.31
N ASP A 144 13.24 29.88 16.08
CA ASP A 144 13.07 30.07 17.53
C ASP A 144 14.40 30.16 18.25
N VAL A 145 15.36 29.30 17.93
CA VAL A 145 16.70 29.34 18.54
C VAL A 145 17.38 30.66 18.18
N ARG A 146 17.35 31.09 16.92
CA ARG A 146 17.96 32.37 16.53
C ARG A 146 17.34 33.56 17.27
N THR A 147 16.02 33.57 17.41
CA THR A 147 15.29 34.60 18.16
C THR A 147 15.62 34.54 19.65
N ALA A 148 15.58 33.35 20.27
CA ALA A 148 15.88 33.16 21.68
C ALA A 148 17.31 33.55 22.04
N ILE A 149 18.30 33.24 21.20
CA ILE A 149 19.68 33.70 21.38
C ILE A 149 19.75 35.23 21.33
N GLY A 150 19.05 35.87 20.38
CA GLY A 150 18.98 37.33 20.30
C GLY A 150 18.40 37.95 21.56
N GLU A 151 17.20 37.51 21.96
CA GLU A 151 16.50 38.03 23.13
C GLU A 151 17.25 37.76 24.44
N MET A 152 17.83 36.58 24.63
CA MET A 152 18.55 36.27 25.87
C MET A 152 19.85 37.09 25.99
N MET A 153 20.48 37.43 24.87
CA MET A 153 21.63 38.34 24.85
C MET A 153 21.21 39.77 25.17
N GLU A 154 20.10 40.25 24.60
CA GLU A 154 19.54 41.56 24.91
C GLU A 154 19.13 41.69 26.38
N LYS A 155 18.52 40.64 26.95
CA LYS A 155 18.16 40.55 28.38
C LYS A 155 19.37 40.42 29.32
N GLY A 156 20.57 40.19 28.79
CA GLY A 156 21.78 39.99 29.61
C GLY A 156 21.83 38.67 30.38
N ILE A 157 21.00 37.68 30.01
CA ILE A 157 20.96 36.35 30.65
C ILE A 157 21.74 35.28 29.87
N SER A 158 22.31 35.65 28.71
CA SER A 158 23.23 34.80 27.95
C SER A 158 24.51 34.51 28.73
N LYS A 159 24.94 33.24 28.75
CA LYS A 159 26.22 32.84 29.39
C LYS A 159 27.46 33.09 28.54
N PHE A 160 27.29 33.30 27.23
CA PHE A 160 28.40 33.61 26.32
C PHE A 160 28.39 35.09 25.91
N LYS A 161 29.59 35.62 25.68
CA LYS A 161 29.85 37.07 25.45
C LYS A 161 29.62 37.54 24.02
N LYS A 162 29.66 36.63 23.04
CA LYS A 162 29.53 36.94 21.60
C LYS A 162 28.40 36.11 21.02
N TYR A 163 27.76 36.64 19.99
CA TYR A 163 26.74 35.90 19.24
C TYR A 163 27.41 34.68 18.58
N PRO A 164 26.96 33.44 18.87
CA PRO A 164 27.58 32.24 18.33
C PRO A 164 27.28 32.09 16.83
N LYS A 165 28.10 31.30 16.12
CA LYS A 165 27.73 30.88 14.76
C LYS A 165 26.51 29.97 14.85
N ILE A 166 25.42 30.30 14.17
CA ILE A 166 24.20 29.46 14.16
C ILE A 166 23.88 29.05 12.74
N VAL A 167 23.74 27.74 12.51
CA VAL A 167 23.30 27.17 11.23
C VAL A 167 22.07 26.29 11.41
N GLY A 168 21.17 26.28 10.45
CA GLY A 168 19.99 25.41 10.37
C GLY A 168 20.22 24.25 9.40
N GLY A 169 19.72 23.07 9.75
CA GLY A 169 19.81 21.87 8.93
C GLY A 169 18.52 21.05 8.98
N ARG A 170 18.15 20.46 7.84
CA ARG A 170 17.02 19.54 7.74
C ARG A 170 17.47 18.10 7.71
N TYR A 171 16.73 17.23 8.39
CA TYR A 171 17.00 15.79 8.42
C TYR A 171 15.71 14.98 8.49
N GLY A 172 15.78 13.67 8.20
CA GLY A 172 14.78 12.69 8.64
C GLY A 172 13.35 12.83 8.07
N LEU A 173 13.14 13.63 7.01
CA LEU A 173 11.84 13.78 6.37
C LEU A 173 11.34 12.44 5.83
N GLY A 174 10.04 12.16 5.99
CA GLY A 174 9.46 10.90 5.54
C GLY A 174 10.07 9.65 6.18
N SER A 175 10.67 9.79 7.38
CA SER A 175 11.44 8.72 8.03
C SER A 175 12.75 8.32 7.35
N LYS A 176 13.36 9.21 6.55
CA LYS A 176 14.77 9.08 6.13
C LYS A 176 15.64 8.76 7.36
N ASP A 177 16.52 7.78 7.23
CA ASP A 177 17.35 7.35 8.36
C ASP A 177 18.28 8.49 8.81
N PHE A 178 18.64 8.49 10.10
CA PHE A 178 19.53 9.47 10.69
C PHE A 178 20.55 8.75 11.56
N THR A 179 21.78 8.65 11.06
CA THR A 179 22.82 7.76 11.61
C THR A 179 23.92 8.53 12.35
N PRO A 180 24.78 7.85 13.13
CA PRO A 180 25.93 8.49 13.76
C PRO A 180 26.87 9.19 12.78
N ALA A 181 27.07 8.64 11.58
CA ALA A 181 27.86 9.25 10.51
C ALA A 181 27.30 10.62 10.08
N MET A 182 25.97 10.72 10.01
CA MET A 182 25.28 11.96 9.69
C MET A 182 25.43 13.00 10.80
N VAL A 183 25.34 12.59 12.07
CA VAL A 183 25.60 13.47 13.23
C VAL A 183 27.02 14.01 13.19
N LYS A 184 28.01 13.13 12.94
CA LYS A 184 29.41 13.55 12.83
C LYS A 184 29.58 14.62 11.76
N ALA A 185 28.98 14.44 10.59
CA ALA A 185 29.06 15.43 9.51
C ALA A 185 28.42 16.79 9.86
N VAL A 186 27.39 16.81 10.71
CA VAL A 186 26.84 18.08 11.23
C VAL A 186 27.88 18.80 12.11
N PHE A 187 28.59 18.09 12.98
CA PHE A 187 29.66 18.68 13.78
C PHE A 187 30.90 19.06 12.92
N ASP A 188 31.26 18.23 11.94
CA ASP A 188 32.32 18.54 10.98
C ASP A 188 31.98 19.79 10.14
N ASN A 189 30.69 20.05 9.86
CA ASN A 189 30.26 21.29 9.24
C ASN A 189 30.43 22.48 10.19
N LEU A 190 30.07 22.34 11.47
CA LEU A 190 30.20 23.38 12.49
C LEU A 190 31.64 23.80 12.76
N SER A 191 32.61 22.88 12.63
CA SER A 191 34.03 23.17 12.86
C SER A 191 34.68 23.98 11.72
N GLN A 192 34.00 24.15 10.59
CA GLN A 192 34.51 24.95 9.48
C GLN A 192 34.48 26.45 9.78
N ASP A 193 35.36 27.20 9.13
CA ASP A 193 35.38 28.67 9.24
C ASP A 193 34.06 29.29 8.78
N LYS A 194 33.52 28.77 7.67
CA LYS A 194 32.23 29.16 7.08
C LYS A 194 31.32 27.93 7.00
N PRO A 195 30.66 27.54 8.11
CA PRO A 195 29.78 26.39 8.11
C PRO A 195 28.64 26.61 7.12
N LYS A 196 28.27 25.57 6.38
CA LYS A 196 27.14 25.61 5.47
C LYS A 196 25.86 25.78 6.27
N ASN A 197 25.08 26.81 5.94
CA ASN A 197 23.77 27.05 6.51
C ASN A 197 22.65 26.50 5.61
N HIS A 198 21.45 26.32 6.14
CA HIS A 198 20.27 25.77 5.45
C HIS A 198 20.54 24.43 4.75
N PHE A 199 21.36 23.59 5.37
CA PHE A 199 21.81 22.34 4.78
C PHE A 199 20.76 21.23 4.87
N THR A 200 20.99 20.14 4.16
CA THR A 200 20.30 18.86 4.34
C THR A 200 21.30 17.77 4.72
N ILE A 201 20.87 16.74 5.43
CA ILE A 201 21.72 15.57 5.75
C ILE A 201 20.91 14.27 5.55
N GLY A 202 21.57 13.25 4.98
CA GLY A 202 20.96 11.97 4.63
C GLY A 202 20.39 11.88 3.20
N ILE A 203 20.71 12.84 2.33
CA ILE A 203 20.38 12.83 0.89
C ILE A 203 21.56 13.35 0.07
N ASN A 204 21.54 13.10 -1.24
CA ASN A 204 22.40 13.77 -2.21
C ASN A 204 21.60 14.84 -2.96
N ASP A 205 21.74 16.10 -2.56
CA ASP A 205 21.13 17.23 -3.26
C ASP A 205 22.13 17.85 -4.24
N ASP A 206 22.14 17.31 -5.44
CA ASP A 206 22.95 17.75 -6.58
C ASP A 206 22.28 18.86 -7.42
N VAL A 207 21.08 19.29 -7.04
CA VAL A 207 20.32 20.35 -7.73
C VAL A 207 20.59 21.70 -7.06
N CYS A 208 20.29 21.80 -5.77
CA CYS A 208 20.49 23.03 -4.99
C CYS A 208 21.79 23.00 -4.18
N GLY A 209 22.49 21.87 -4.18
CA GLY A 209 23.75 21.74 -3.48
C GLY A 209 23.61 21.93 -1.99
N THR A 210 22.48 21.59 -1.34
CA THR A 210 22.27 21.83 0.10
C THR A 210 22.81 20.72 1.00
N SER A 211 23.04 19.51 0.48
CA SER A 211 23.42 18.37 1.31
C SER A 211 24.85 18.47 1.87
N LEU A 212 25.06 17.92 3.07
CA LEU A 212 26.39 17.68 3.62
C LEU A 212 26.91 16.31 3.16
N LYS A 213 28.20 16.24 2.83
CA LYS A 213 28.90 14.97 2.62
C LYS A 213 29.22 14.33 3.97
N TYR A 214 29.12 13.01 4.05
CA TYR A 214 29.46 12.25 5.25
C TYR A 214 30.07 10.89 4.86
N ASP A 215 30.91 10.34 5.75
CA ASP A 215 31.51 9.02 5.59
C ASP A 215 30.56 7.95 6.13
N GLU A 216 29.92 7.19 5.23
CA GLU A 216 28.98 6.12 5.59
C GLU A 216 29.63 4.98 6.39
N SER A 217 30.96 4.83 6.31
CA SER A 217 31.69 3.80 7.05
C SER A 217 31.91 4.15 8.53
N PHE A 218 31.68 5.42 8.90
CA PHE A 218 31.82 5.86 10.28
C PHE A 218 30.82 5.13 11.19
N ASP A 219 31.39 4.47 12.20
CA ASP A 219 30.66 3.69 13.18
C ASP A 219 31.15 4.07 14.58
N ILE A 220 30.23 4.11 15.54
CA ILE A 220 30.52 4.44 16.94
C ILE A 220 30.87 3.20 17.77
N GLY A 221 30.87 2.02 17.14
CA GLY A 221 31.16 0.75 17.78
C GLY A 221 29.95 0.18 18.49
N GLU A 222 29.73 -1.13 18.39
CA GLU A 222 28.57 -1.81 18.97
C GLU A 222 29.03 -3.04 19.77
N GLN A 223 29.89 -2.83 20.77
CA GLN A 223 30.36 -3.92 21.63
C GLN A 223 29.27 -4.38 22.60
N GLY A 224 29.12 -5.70 22.76
CA GLY A 224 28.20 -6.28 23.75
C GLY A 224 26.73 -6.40 23.31
N GLU A 225 26.39 -6.03 22.07
CA GLU A 225 25.04 -6.15 21.51
C GLU A 225 24.95 -7.25 20.45
N PHE A 226 23.93 -8.10 20.56
CA PHE A 226 23.52 -9.02 19.50
C PHE A 226 22.58 -8.31 18.52
N ARG A 227 22.95 -8.25 17.25
CA ARG A 227 22.24 -7.55 16.18
C ARG A 227 21.79 -8.54 15.12
N SER A 228 20.50 -8.54 14.82
CA SER A 228 19.91 -9.48 13.89
C SER A 228 18.97 -8.84 12.87
N LEU A 229 19.04 -9.36 11.65
CA LEU A 229 18.19 -9.00 10.52
C LEU A 229 17.36 -10.20 10.10
N PHE A 230 16.06 -9.99 9.89
CA PHE A 230 15.16 -11.03 9.39
C PHE A 230 14.45 -10.53 8.15
N TYR A 231 14.71 -11.17 7.02
CA TYR A 231 14.08 -10.90 5.73
C TYR A 231 12.92 -11.87 5.55
N GLY A 232 11.70 -11.33 5.61
CA GLY A 232 10.46 -12.10 5.44
C GLY A 232 9.55 -11.51 4.37
N LEU A 233 8.50 -12.25 4.02
CA LEU A 233 7.46 -11.84 3.09
C LEU A 233 6.24 -11.32 3.85
N GLY A 234 5.62 -10.24 3.38
CA GLY A 234 4.40 -9.71 3.99
C GLY A 234 3.32 -10.79 4.13
N ALA A 235 2.91 -11.05 5.38
CA ALA A 235 1.96 -12.08 5.84
C ALA A 235 2.50 -13.52 6.04
N ASP A 236 3.81 -13.75 5.98
CA ASP A 236 4.45 -15.04 6.35
C ASP A 236 4.53 -15.30 7.87
N GLY A 237 4.32 -14.26 8.68
CA GLY A 237 4.36 -14.29 10.15
C GLY A 237 5.70 -13.91 10.79
N THR A 238 6.73 -13.55 10.01
CA THR A 238 8.08 -13.18 10.46
C THR A 238 8.07 -12.04 11.49
N VAL A 239 7.42 -10.92 11.16
CA VAL A 239 7.30 -9.77 12.09
C VAL A 239 6.59 -10.16 13.39
N GLY A 240 5.56 -11.00 13.29
CA GLY A 240 4.82 -11.50 14.46
C GLY A 240 5.70 -12.36 15.37
N ALA A 241 6.48 -13.26 14.77
CA ALA A 241 7.47 -14.07 15.48
C ALA A 241 8.53 -13.19 16.14
N ASN A 242 9.08 -12.19 15.44
CA ASN A 242 10.10 -11.29 16.00
C ASN A 242 9.57 -10.45 17.16
N LYS A 243 8.33 -9.95 17.09
CA LYS A 243 7.66 -9.31 18.25
C LYS A 243 7.54 -10.25 19.44
N ASN A 244 7.37 -11.54 19.21
CA ASN A 244 7.32 -12.55 20.25
C ASN A 244 8.73 -12.84 20.80
N THR A 245 9.72 -13.01 19.93
CA THR A 245 11.14 -13.21 20.27
C THR A 245 11.65 -12.15 21.25
N ILE A 246 11.36 -10.87 20.98
CA ILE A 246 11.74 -9.76 21.88
C ILE A 246 11.10 -9.88 23.25
N LYS A 247 9.84 -10.32 23.33
CA LYS A 247 9.13 -10.52 24.60
C LYS A 247 9.66 -11.71 25.37
N ILE A 248 10.13 -12.75 24.69
CA ILE A 248 10.77 -13.89 25.33
C ILE A 248 12.12 -13.44 25.90
N ILE A 249 13.00 -12.87 25.06
CA ILE A 249 14.34 -12.43 25.51
C ILE A 249 14.25 -11.42 26.65
N GLY A 250 13.40 -10.39 26.55
CA GLY A 250 13.26 -9.40 27.61
C GLY A 250 12.55 -9.88 28.88
N LYS A 251 12.03 -11.10 28.93
CA LYS A 251 11.48 -11.73 30.15
C LYS A 251 12.43 -12.77 30.75
N GLU A 252 13.10 -13.53 29.90
CA GLU A 252 13.97 -14.64 30.30
C GLU A 252 15.41 -14.19 30.57
N THR A 253 15.76 -12.96 30.21
CA THR A 253 17.11 -12.40 30.39
C THR A 253 17.04 -10.97 30.92
N ASP A 254 18.14 -10.49 31.50
CA ASP A 254 18.33 -9.09 31.89
C ASP A 254 18.68 -8.17 30.70
N ASN A 255 18.63 -8.68 29.46
CA ASN A 255 18.97 -7.88 28.30
C ASN A 255 17.89 -6.83 28.01
N TYR A 256 18.34 -5.61 27.73
CA TYR A 256 17.54 -4.65 26.99
C TYR A 256 17.30 -5.18 25.58
N SER A 257 16.10 -4.93 25.07
CA SER A 257 15.69 -5.38 23.75
C SER A 257 15.11 -4.21 22.96
N GLN A 258 15.57 -4.05 21.72
CA GLN A 258 15.05 -3.08 20.77
C GLN A 258 14.63 -3.79 19.49
N ALA A 259 13.52 -3.35 18.90
CA ALA A 259 13.23 -3.72 17.52
C ALA A 259 12.59 -2.62 16.71
N TYR A 260 12.93 -2.65 15.43
CA TYR A 260 12.35 -1.83 14.39
C TYR A 260 11.98 -2.72 13.21
N PHE A 261 10.88 -2.42 12.55
CA PHE A 261 10.35 -3.23 11.45
C PHE A 261 10.18 -2.33 10.24
N VAL A 262 10.98 -2.57 9.21
CA VAL A 262 10.83 -1.94 7.91
C VAL A 262 9.80 -2.76 7.14
N TYR A 263 8.68 -2.13 6.81
CA TYR A 263 7.68 -2.69 5.92
C TYR A 263 7.81 -2.01 4.58
N ASP A 264 7.70 -2.77 3.51
CA ASP A 264 7.28 -2.22 2.24
C ASP A 264 5.78 -1.90 2.31
N SER A 265 5.44 -0.75 1.76
CA SER A 265 4.11 -0.24 1.46
C SER A 265 3.18 -1.21 0.70
N LYS A 266 3.72 -2.16 -0.09
CA LYS A 266 2.90 -3.20 -0.72
C LYS A 266 2.22 -4.06 0.36
N LYS A 267 0.91 -4.28 0.24
CA LYS A 267 0.12 -4.94 1.30
C LYS A 267 0.43 -6.42 1.49
N SER A 268 0.87 -7.11 0.44
CA SER A 268 1.26 -8.51 0.54
C SER A 268 2.29 -8.88 -0.52
N GLY A 269 3.08 -9.91 -0.22
CA GLY A 269 4.20 -10.31 -1.06
C GLY A 269 5.36 -9.30 -1.05
N ALA A 270 5.35 -8.38 -0.09
CA ALA A 270 6.32 -7.31 0.04
C ALA A 270 7.45 -7.75 0.97
N THR A 271 8.66 -7.27 0.76
CA THR A 271 9.78 -7.59 1.66
C THR A 271 9.55 -6.87 2.99
N THR A 272 9.73 -7.60 4.09
CA THR A 272 9.80 -7.04 5.45
C THR A 272 11.18 -7.31 6.02
N VAL A 273 11.79 -6.28 6.62
CA VAL A 273 13.10 -6.41 7.27
C VAL A 273 12.94 -6.05 8.74
N SER A 274 13.16 -7.03 9.62
CA SER A 274 13.13 -6.82 11.06
C SER A 274 14.54 -6.57 11.57
N HIS A 275 14.76 -5.45 12.27
CA HIS A 275 16.02 -5.06 12.91
C HIS A 275 15.89 -5.25 14.41
N LEU A 276 16.59 -6.23 14.97
CA LEU A 276 16.52 -6.60 16.38
C LEU A 276 17.89 -6.40 17.03
N ARG A 277 17.92 -5.71 18.18
CA ARG A 277 19.11 -5.55 19.03
C ARG A 277 18.83 -6.06 20.44
N PHE A 278 19.78 -6.80 21.02
CA PHE A 278 19.73 -7.30 22.39
C PHE A 278 21.08 -7.06 23.08
N GLY A 279 21.09 -6.57 24.32
CA GLY A 279 22.33 -6.32 25.04
C GLY A 279 22.12 -6.03 26.52
N LYS A 280 23.18 -6.13 27.31
CA LYS A 280 23.15 -5.83 28.76
C LYS A 280 22.99 -4.33 29.03
N ASP A 281 23.49 -3.50 28.13
CA ASP A 281 23.39 -2.06 28.23
C ASP A 281 22.13 -1.53 27.55
N ARG A 282 21.70 -0.34 27.97
CA ARG A 282 20.47 0.27 27.47
C ARG A 282 20.62 0.68 26.01
N ILE A 283 19.74 0.16 25.15
CA ILE A 283 19.83 0.35 23.70
C ILE A 283 19.10 1.63 23.27
N HIS A 284 19.87 2.66 22.91
CA HIS A 284 19.39 3.99 22.49
C HIS A 284 19.66 4.30 21.02
N LYS A 285 19.49 3.31 20.13
CA LYS A 285 19.93 3.41 18.72
C LYS A 285 18.75 3.44 17.74
N PRO A 286 17.99 4.55 17.61
CA PRO A 286 16.82 4.62 16.73
C PRO A 286 17.22 4.82 15.24
N TYR A 287 18.10 3.97 14.74
CA TYR A 287 18.57 3.89 13.35
C TYR A 287 18.74 2.42 12.94
N LEU A 288 18.77 2.16 11.63
CA LEU A 288 18.82 0.79 11.11
C LEU A 288 20.15 0.09 11.43
N ILE A 289 20.12 -1.24 11.49
CA ILE A 289 21.33 -2.05 11.67
C ILE A 289 22.11 -2.07 10.35
N THR A 290 23.37 -1.64 10.40
CA THR A 290 24.29 -1.65 9.24
C THR A 290 25.29 -2.81 9.30
N LYS A 291 25.54 -3.37 10.49
CA LYS A 291 26.39 -4.54 10.74
C LYS A 291 25.66 -5.54 11.66
N ALA A 292 25.30 -6.71 11.14
CA ALA A 292 24.52 -7.72 11.83
C ALA A 292 25.34 -8.97 12.13
N ASN A 293 25.23 -9.49 13.36
CA ASN A 293 25.80 -10.77 13.79
C ASN A 293 25.01 -11.97 13.23
N PHE A 294 23.71 -11.77 12.92
CA PHE A 294 22.81 -12.83 12.46
C PHE A 294 21.87 -12.33 11.37
N ILE A 295 21.74 -13.07 10.28
CA ILE A 295 20.82 -12.76 9.18
C ILE A 295 19.96 -13.99 8.87
N ALA A 296 18.63 -13.83 8.88
CA ALA A 296 17.68 -14.86 8.49
C ALA A 296 16.98 -14.49 7.18
N CYS A 297 16.86 -15.45 6.26
CA CYS A 297 16.11 -15.33 5.02
C CYS A 297 14.97 -16.34 5.01
N HIS A 298 13.74 -15.83 5.13
CA HIS A 298 12.52 -16.63 5.25
C HIS A 298 11.80 -16.81 3.90
N ASN A 299 12.44 -16.46 2.78
CA ASN A 299 11.92 -16.75 1.45
C ASN A 299 13.06 -17.23 0.53
N PRO A 300 12.93 -18.41 -0.12
CA PRO A 300 14.01 -18.99 -0.90
C PRO A 300 14.36 -18.18 -2.16
N SER A 301 13.46 -17.28 -2.62
CA SER A 301 13.71 -16.46 -3.81
C SER A 301 14.49 -15.16 -3.55
N PHE A 302 14.67 -14.77 -2.28
CA PHE A 302 15.32 -13.50 -1.93
C PHE A 302 16.84 -13.47 -2.19
N PRO A 303 17.61 -14.56 -2.01
CA PRO A 303 19.03 -14.57 -2.36
C PRO A 303 19.29 -14.19 -3.81
N GLU A 304 18.39 -14.51 -4.75
CA GLU A 304 18.49 -14.10 -6.16
C GLU A 304 18.30 -12.59 -6.39
N LYS A 305 17.78 -11.82 -5.41
CA LYS A 305 17.25 -10.45 -5.64
C LYS A 305 17.71 -9.39 -4.63
N ILE A 306 18.11 -9.80 -3.43
CA ILE A 306 18.37 -8.89 -2.31
C ILE A 306 19.78 -9.11 -1.79
N GLU A 307 20.60 -8.06 -1.79
CA GLU A 307 21.96 -8.06 -1.24
C GLU A 307 21.96 -8.03 0.30
N MET A 308 21.29 -9.00 0.93
CA MET A 308 21.08 -9.04 2.38
C MET A 308 22.37 -9.20 3.18
N LEU A 309 23.32 -9.97 2.65
CA LEU A 309 24.59 -10.28 3.32
C LEU A 309 25.55 -9.09 3.33
N SER A 310 25.28 -8.02 2.57
CA SER A 310 26.10 -6.81 2.57
C SER A 310 26.20 -6.20 3.98
N LYS A 311 25.14 -6.37 4.78
CA LYS A 311 25.01 -5.92 6.17
C LYS A 311 25.58 -6.92 7.20
N ALA A 312 26.12 -8.06 6.80
CA ALA A 312 26.75 -9.01 7.71
C ALA A 312 28.14 -8.51 8.16
N GLU A 313 28.47 -8.72 9.43
CA GLU A 313 29.85 -8.60 9.91
C GLU A 313 30.65 -9.89 9.66
N GLU A 314 31.98 -9.85 9.87
CA GLU A 314 32.82 -11.05 9.81
C GLU A 314 32.43 -12.04 10.92
N GLY A 315 32.31 -13.32 10.58
CA GLY A 315 31.90 -14.39 11.49
C GLY A 315 30.38 -14.49 11.72
N ALA A 316 29.57 -13.67 11.06
CA ALA A 316 28.12 -13.66 11.22
C ALA A 316 27.46 -14.97 10.76
N THR A 317 26.26 -15.24 11.27
CA THR A 317 25.47 -16.42 10.90
C THR A 317 24.41 -16.08 9.86
N PHE A 318 24.27 -16.93 8.84
CA PHE A 318 23.20 -16.89 7.84
C PHE A 318 22.27 -18.11 7.98
N LEU A 319 20.97 -17.89 8.14
CA LEU A 319 19.93 -18.92 8.16
C LEU A 319 19.01 -18.76 6.94
N LEU A 320 18.88 -19.78 6.10
CA LEU A 320 18.05 -19.77 4.90
C LEU A 320 16.95 -20.83 4.95
N THR A 321 15.71 -20.44 4.62
CA THR A 321 14.68 -21.44 4.28
C THR A 321 14.81 -21.88 2.81
N THR A 322 14.85 -23.18 2.56
CA THR A 322 15.02 -23.76 1.21
C THR A 322 14.55 -25.21 1.16
N SER A 323 14.05 -25.67 0.01
CA SER A 323 13.75 -27.08 -0.25
C SER A 323 14.97 -27.89 -0.68
N HIS A 324 16.07 -27.23 -1.04
CA HIS A 324 17.32 -27.87 -1.43
C HIS A 324 18.07 -28.39 -0.21
N ASN A 325 18.61 -29.59 -0.30
CA ASN A 325 19.37 -30.19 0.82
C ASN A 325 20.80 -29.61 0.90
N LYS A 326 21.55 -30.01 1.93
CA LYS A 326 22.91 -29.50 2.20
C LYS A 326 23.92 -29.75 1.07
N ASP A 327 23.69 -30.78 0.26
CA ASP A 327 24.58 -31.19 -0.82
C ASP A 327 24.25 -30.45 -2.14
N GLU A 328 23.06 -29.86 -2.24
CA GLU A 328 22.55 -29.14 -3.43
C GLU A 328 22.55 -27.62 -3.26
N VAL A 329 22.23 -27.13 -2.05
CA VAL A 329 21.94 -25.72 -1.81
C VAL A 329 23.07 -24.78 -2.22
N TRP A 330 24.33 -25.22 -2.06
CA TRP A 330 25.49 -24.40 -2.41
C TRP A 330 25.44 -24.00 -3.88
N ASP A 331 25.20 -24.96 -4.79
CA ASP A 331 25.17 -24.72 -6.23
C ASP A 331 23.93 -23.94 -6.70
N MET A 332 22.92 -23.81 -5.84
CA MET A 332 21.71 -23.03 -6.09
C MET A 332 21.82 -21.56 -5.64
N LEU A 333 22.84 -21.21 -4.85
CA LEU A 333 23.06 -19.83 -4.41
C LEU A 333 23.71 -18.99 -5.53
N PRO A 334 23.36 -17.70 -5.67
CA PRO A 334 24.13 -16.79 -6.50
C PRO A 334 25.57 -16.66 -6.02
N VAL A 335 26.50 -16.51 -6.96
CA VAL A 335 27.94 -16.38 -6.68
C VAL A 335 28.25 -15.19 -5.78
N GLU A 336 27.52 -14.08 -5.88
CA GLU A 336 27.68 -12.90 -4.99
C GLU A 336 27.36 -13.24 -3.52
N VAL A 337 26.44 -14.17 -3.29
CA VAL A 337 26.07 -14.66 -1.95
C VAL A 337 27.17 -15.60 -1.44
N GLN A 338 27.65 -16.52 -2.29
CA GLN A 338 28.75 -17.41 -1.96
C GLN A 338 30.03 -16.64 -1.58
N GLU A 339 30.41 -15.63 -2.39
CA GLU A 339 31.58 -14.78 -2.14
C GLU A 339 31.51 -14.10 -0.77
N GLN A 340 30.33 -13.58 -0.39
CA GLN A 340 30.15 -12.94 0.92
C GLN A 340 30.19 -13.93 2.08
N LEU A 341 29.62 -15.13 1.93
CA LEU A 341 29.72 -16.19 2.94
C LEU A 341 31.20 -16.55 3.21
N ILE A 342 32.01 -16.64 2.15
CA ILE A 342 33.43 -16.99 2.22
C ILE A 342 34.25 -15.83 2.80
N SER A 343 34.17 -14.65 2.18
CA SER A 343 35.03 -13.52 2.52
C SER A 343 34.80 -13.03 3.95
N LYS A 344 33.57 -13.17 4.45
CA LYS A 344 33.19 -12.82 5.82
C LYS A 344 33.23 -14.00 6.78
N LYS A 345 33.71 -15.18 6.35
CA LYS A 345 33.84 -16.40 7.18
C LYS A 345 32.54 -16.73 7.95
N MET A 346 31.41 -16.65 7.24
CA MET A 346 30.09 -16.79 7.84
C MET A 346 29.77 -18.25 8.19
N LYS A 347 28.89 -18.44 9.17
CA LYS A 347 28.28 -19.75 9.46
C LYS A 347 26.98 -19.89 8.68
N PHE A 348 26.78 -20.97 7.95
CA PHE A 348 25.61 -21.15 7.09
C PHE A 348 24.71 -22.30 7.56
N TYR A 349 23.42 -22.00 7.76
CA TYR A 349 22.40 -22.95 8.17
C TYR A 349 21.20 -22.92 7.21
N ILE A 350 20.58 -24.09 7.01
CA ILE A 350 19.38 -24.26 6.20
C ILE A 350 18.26 -24.99 6.96
N ILE A 351 17.03 -24.78 6.52
CA ILE A 351 15.85 -25.56 6.94
C ILE A 351 14.75 -25.51 5.86
N ASP A 352 14.10 -26.65 5.55
CA ASP A 352 12.93 -26.66 4.67
C ASP A 352 11.65 -26.33 5.45
N ALA A 353 11.52 -25.06 5.85
CA ALA A 353 10.38 -24.64 6.64
C ALA A 353 9.04 -24.71 5.88
N ILE A 354 9.07 -24.66 4.54
CA ILE A 354 7.87 -24.68 3.69
C ILE A 354 7.27 -26.08 3.68
N SER A 355 8.04 -27.10 3.28
CA SER A 355 7.56 -28.48 3.24
C SER A 355 7.17 -28.98 4.64
N LEU A 356 7.93 -28.61 5.67
CA LEU A 356 7.59 -28.94 7.05
C LEU A 356 6.25 -28.30 7.49
N ALA A 357 5.99 -27.05 7.12
CA ALA A 357 4.72 -26.41 7.43
C ALA A 357 3.54 -27.07 6.69
N GLU A 358 3.74 -27.53 5.45
CA GLU A 358 2.75 -28.29 4.70
C GLU A 358 2.48 -29.66 5.33
N GLU A 359 3.51 -30.44 5.69
CA GLU A 359 3.40 -31.75 6.35
C GLU A 359 2.62 -31.66 7.67
N ILE A 360 2.87 -30.60 8.45
CA ILE A 360 2.23 -30.39 9.76
C ILE A 360 0.79 -29.89 9.59
N GLY A 361 0.42 -29.32 8.43
CA GLY A 361 -0.89 -28.69 8.21
C GLY A 361 -0.96 -27.22 8.66
N LEU A 362 0.18 -26.53 8.76
CA LEU A 362 0.26 -25.08 9.00
C LEU A 362 0.09 -24.24 7.71
N GLY A 363 0.12 -24.89 6.55
CA GLY A 363 0.03 -24.23 5.24
C GLY A 363 1.22 -23.31 5.00
N ALA A 364 0.99 -22.09 4.50
CA ALA A 364 2.06 -21.14 4.19
C ALA A 364 2.76 -20.50 5.41
N ARG A 365 2.53 -20.98 6.65
CA ARG A 365 3.05 -20.37 7.88
C ARG A 365 4.31 -21.08 8.37
N ILE A 366 5.45 -20.43 8.17
CA ILE A 366 6.77 -20.93 8.58
C ILE A 366 7.30 -20.26 9.86
N ASN A 367 6.56 -19.28 10.39
CA ASN A 367 7.01 -18.38 11.45
C ASN A 367 7.52 -19.10 12.72
N MET A 368 6.83 -20.17 13.16
CA MET A 368 7.27 -20.92 14.35
C MET A 368 8.54 -21.72 14.09
N ILE A 369 8.67 -22.32 12.91
CA ILE A 369 9.83 -23.12 12.52
C ILE A 369 11.08 -22.23 12.47
N MET A 370 10.97 -21.08 11.79
CA MET A 370 12.07 -20.12 11.67
C MET A 370 12.41 -19.46 13.02
N GLN A 371 11.42 -19.19 13.87
CA GLN A 371 11.66 -18.66 15.21
C GLN A 371 12.45 -19.66 16.08
N THR A 372 12.08 -20.94 16.04
CA THR A 372 12.81 -21.99 16.76
C THR A 372 14.24 -22.10 16.25
N ALA A 373 14.46 -22.09 14.94
CA ALA A 373 15.80 -22.10 14.36
C ALA A 373 16.64 -20.91 14.84
N PHE A 374 16.08 -19.70 14.87
CA PHE A 374 16.77 -18.53 15.41
C PHE A 374 17.26 -18.72 16.86
N PHE A 375 16.38 -19.16 17.77
CA PHE A 375 16.76 -19.33 19.18
C PHE A 375 17.85 -20.37 19.37
N VAL A 376 17.77 -21.49 18.64
CA VAL A 376 18.74 -22.58 18.75
C VAL A 376 20.11 -22.16 18.22
N ILE A 377 20.15 -21.45 17.09
CA ILE A 377 21.40 -21.09 16.42
C ILE A 377 22.04 -19.84 17.05
N SER A 378 21.23 -18.85 17.46
CA SER A 378 21.75 -17.58 18.01
C SER A 378 22.44 -17.74 19.36
N GLY A 379 22.05 -18.73 20.17
CA GLY A 379 22.64 -18.99 21.48
C GLY A 379 22.40 -17.89 22.53
N ILE A 380 21.48 -16.94 22.28
CA ILE A 380 21.17 -15.83 23.21
C ILE A 380 20.58 -16.37 24.52
N ILE A 381 19.81 -17.46 24.42
CA ILE A 381 19.24 -18.20 25.55
C ILE A 381 19.70 -19.66 25.41
N PRO A 382 20.04 -20.36 26.51
CA PRO A 382 20.30 -21.79 26.47
C PRO A 382 19.17 -22.56 25.77
N LYS A 383 19.53 -23.54 24.95
CA LYS A 383 18.60 -24.25 24.06
C LYS A 383 17.36 -24.81 24.78
N GLU A 384 17.55 -25.43 25.93
CA GLU A 384 16.46 -26.06 26.71
C GLU A 384 15.46 -25.01 27.22
N ASP A 385 15.97 -23.90 27.74
CA ASP A 385 15.18 -22.78 28.23
C ASP A 385 14.42 -22.10 27.10
N ALA A 386 15.09 -21.89 25.95
CA ALA A 386 14.46 -21.29 24.78
C ALA A 386 13.26 -22.13 24.28
N VAL A 387 13.42 -23.45 24.17
CA VAL A 387 12.32 -24.36 23.75
C VAL A 387 11.16 -24.31 24.74
N LYS A 388 11.44 -24.32 26.04
CA LYS A 388 10.43 -24.21 27.10
C LYS A 388 9.67 -22.89 27.04
N SER A 389 10.37 -21.77 26.88
CA SER A 389 9.75 -20.44 26.79
C SER A 389 8.91 -20.27 25.52
N ILE A 390 9.39 -20.77 24.38
CA ILE A 390 8.61 -20.81 23.12
C ILE A 390 7.31 -21.60 23.33
N LYS A 391 7.37 -22.83 23.84
CA LYS A 391 6.17 -23.65 24.09
C LYS A 391 5.22 -22.99 25.08
N THR A 392 5.75 -22.33 26.12
CA THR A 392 4.94 -21.58 27.10
C THR A 392 4.18 -20.42 26.45
N GLU A 393 4.85 -19.62 25.62
CA GLU A 393 4.22 -18.48 24.94
C GLU A 393 3.28 -18.93 23.81
N ILE A 394 3.55 -20.06 23.13
CA ILE A 394 2.60 -20.70 22.19
C ILE A 394 1.30 -21.03 22.93
N LYS A 395 1.39 -21.71 24.08
CA LYS A 395 0.19 -22.04 24.88
C LYS A 395 -0.57 -20.78 25.23
N LYS A 396 0.10 -19.76 25.78
CA LYS A 396 -0.52 -18.50 26.16
C LYS A 396 -1.19 -17.78 24.98
N THR A 397 -0.55 -17.77 23.82
CA THR A 397 -1.02 -17.04 22.63
C THR A 397 -2.14 -17.77 21.91
N TYR A 398 -2.03 -19.09 21.76
CA TYR A 398 -2.88 -19.89 20.88
C TYR A 398 -3.92 -20.74 21.61
N MET A 399 -3.89 -20.86 22.94
CA MET A 399 -4.92 -21.61 23.70
C MET A 399 -6.34 -21.12 23.41
N ARG A 400 -6.51 -19.80 23.20
CA ARG A 400 -7.80 -19.20 22.83
C ARG A 400 -8.32 -19.66 21.46
N LYS A 401 -7.48 -20.26 20.62
CA LYS A 401 -7.82 -20.81 19.31
C LYS A 401 -8.08 -22.33 19.33
N GLY A 402 -7.98 -22.97 20.50
CA GLY A 402 -8.16 -24.41 20.67
C GLY A 402 -6.85 -25.18 20.83
N GLU A 403 -6.95 -26.35 21.46
CA GLU A 403 -5.81 -27.21 21.80
C GLU A 403 -5.14 -27.81 20.56
N GLU A 404 -5.91 -28.08 19.51
CA GLU A 404 -5.39 -28.56 18.22
C GLU A 404 -4.35 -27.59 17.62
N ILE A 405 -4.66 -26.29 17.58
CA ILE A 405 -3.74 -25.27 17.07
C ILE A 405 -2.47 -25.21 17.94
N VAL A 406 -2.61 -25.31 19.27
CA VAL A 406 -1.45 -25.34 20.17
C VAL A 406 -0.55 -26.54 19.85
N ASN A 407 -1.13 -27.73 19.69
CA ASN A 407 -0.40 -28.96 19.39
C ASN A 407 0.29 -28.91 18.01
N LEU A 408 -0.34 -28.33 16.99
CA LEU A 408 0.29 -28.11 15.69
C LEU A 408 1.55 -27.23 15.80
N ASN A 409 1.48 -26.16 16.59
CA ASN A 409 2.63 -25.29 16.80
C ASN A 409 3.72 -25.98 17.66
N TYR A 410 3.36 -26.85 18.59
CA TYR A 410 4.35 -27.68 19.31
C TYR A 410 5.08 -28.65 18.37
N LYS A 411 4.35 -29.34 17.49
CA LYS A 411 4.95 -30.20 16.47
C LYS A 411 5.90 -29.42 15.56
N ALA A 412 5.58 -28.17 15.23
CA ALA A 412 6.46 -27.31 14.44
C ALA A 412 7.78 -27.01 15.15
N VAL A 413 7.76 -26.74 16.46
CA VAL A 413 8.99 -26.58 17.26
C VAL A 413 9.81 -27.86 17.24
N ASP A 414 9.18 -29.01 17.48
CA ASP A 414 9.86 -30.30 17.59
C ASP A 414 10.47 -30.74 16.25
N LYS A 415 9.74 -30.58 15.15
CA LYS A 415 10.24 -30.83 13.79
C LYS A 415 11.35 -29.87 13.41
N ALA A 416 11.26 -28.59 13.76
CA ALA A 416 12.32 -27.62 13.49
C ALA A 416 13.64 -28.05 14.15
N LEU A 417 13.60 -28.47 15.42
CA LEU A 417 14.79 -28.92 16.17
C LEU A 417 15.53 -30.09 15.51
N GLN A 418 14.83 -30.92 14.75
CA GLN A 418 15.39 -32.10 14.07
C GLN A 418 15.90 -31.81 12.65
N ASN A 419 15.54 -30.66 12.07
CA ASN A 419 15.75 -30.36 10.65
C ASN A 419 16.60 -29.10 10.39
N ILE A 420 17.19 -28.50 11.43
CA ILE A 420 18.21 -27.46 11.26
C ILE A 420 19.51 -28.12 10.84
N VAL A 421 20.03 -27.74 9.68
CA VAL A 421 21.25 -28.34 9.12
C VAL A 421 22.30 -27.25 8.92
N GLU A 422 23.51 -27.49 9.43
CA GLU A 422 24.69 -26.68 9.12
C GLU A 422 25.26 -27.11 7.77
N VAL A 423 25.55 -26.12 6.91
CA VAL A 423 26.14 -26.33 5.60
C VAL A 423 27.59 -25.83 5.68
N PRO A 424 28.59 -26.70 5.49
CA PRO A 424 29.98 -26.28 5.44
C PRO A 424 30.18 -25.26 4.30
N VAL A 425 30.77 -24.10 4.61
CA VAL A 425 31.10 -23.07 3.61
C VAL A 425 32.45 -23.45 2.95
N PRO A 426 32.50 -23.73 1.64
CA PRO A 426 33.74 -24.05 0.94
C PRO A 426 34.67 -22.83 0.80
N ASP A 427 35.95 -23.06 0.47
CA ASP A 427 36.93 -21.97 0.30
C ASP A 427 36.78 -21.17 -0.99
N LYS A 428 35.96 -21.63 -1.94
CA LYS A 428 35.80 -21.02 -3.27
C LYS A 428 34.34 -20.95 -3.67
N ALA A 429 33.97 -19.82 -4.27
CA ALA A 429 32.69 -19.67 -4.95
C ALA A 429 32.72 -20.47 -6.26
N THR A 430 31.69 -21.27 -6.51
CA THR A 430 31.58 -22.21 -7.65
C THR A 430 30.33 -21.97 -8.50
N SER A 431 29.38 -21.18 -8.01
CA SER A 431 28.10 -20.99 -8.68
C SER A 431 28.25 -20.28 -10.03
N LYS A 432 27.42 -20.72 -10.99
CA LYS A 432 27.23 -20.05 -12.28
C LYS A 432 26.02 -19.11 -12.26
N ILE A 433 25.25 -19.12 -11.19
CA ILE A 433 24.06 -18.29 -11.00
C ILE A 433 24.53 -16.93 -10.49
N ARG A 434 24.02 -15.86 -11.08
CA ARG A 434 24.24 -14.48 -10.66
C ARG A 434 22.96 -13.94 -10.03
N MET A 435 23.07 -12.98 -9.13
CA MET A 435 21.92 -12.19 -8.70
C MET A 435 21.22 -11.57 -9.90
N ARG A 436 19.89 -11.53 -9.87
CA ARG A 436 19.07 -11.01 -10.96
C ARG A 436 19.05 -9.50 -10.93
N ASP A 437 19.15 -8.89 -12.11
CA ASP A 437 18.90 -7.47 -12.27
C ASP A 437 17.47 -7.14 -11.78
N PRO A 438 17.24 -6.03 -11.05
CA PRO A 438 15.92 -5.68 -10.51
C PRO A 438 14.85 -5.45 -11.58
N VAL A 439 15.29 -5.12 -12.80
CA VAL A 439 14.45 -4.92 -13.99
C VAL A 439 15.18 -5.44 -15.24
N PRO A 440 14.47 -5.84 -16.30
CA PRO A 440 15.06 -6.23 -17.58
C PRO A 440 15.90 -5.12 -18.24
N LYS A 441 16.87 -5.52 -19.08
CA LYS A 441 17.80 -4.59 -19.76
C LYS A 441 17.13 -3.67 -20.79
N ASP A 442 16.01 -4.11 -21.35
CA ASP A 442 15.17 -3.39 -22.30
C ASP A 442 14.14 -2.47 -21.62
N ALA A 443 14.12 -2.41 -20.27
CA ALA A 443 13.26 -1.48 -19.54
C ALA A 443 13.59 0.00 -19.88
N PRO A 444 12.60 0.91 -19.81
CA PRO A 444 12.83 2.33 -20.06
C PRO A 444 13.91 2.95 -19.16
N GLU A 445 14.56 4.00 -19.62
CA GLU A 445 15.70 4.62 -18.92
C GLU A 445 15.36 5.04 -17.48
N PHE A 446 14.20 5.65 -17.27
CA PHE A 446 13.72 6.00 -15.94
C PHE A 446 13.55 4.76 -15.05
N VAL A 447 13.04 3.65 -15.62
CA VAL A 447 12.85 2.40 -14.88
C VAL A 447 14.21 1.80 -14.48
N LYS A 448 15.18 1.77 -15.38
CA LYS A 448 16.54 1.26 -15.10
C LYS A 448 17.30 2.10 -14.08
N ASN A 449 17.22 3.43 -14.18
CA ASN A 449 18.06 4.32 -13.38
C ASN A 449 17.44 4.71 -12.04
N VAL A 450 16.11 4.74 -11.96
CA VAL A 450 15.37 5.20 -10.77
C VAL A 450 14.61 4.04 -10.13
N THR A 451 13.64 3.45 -10.84
CA THR A 451 12.78 2.38 -10.30
C THR A 451 13.59 1.17 -9.85
N ALA A 452 14.58 0.73 -10.63
CA ALA A 452 15.41 -0.43 -10.31
C ALA A 452 16.20 -0.25 -9.02
N LYS A 453 16.76 0.96 -8.78
CA LYS A 453 17.47 1.27 -7.53
C LYS A 453 16.54 1.20 -6.32
N MET A 454 15.30 1.70 -6.46
CA MET A 454 14.31 1.60 -5.40
C MET A 454 13.88 0.15 -5.14
N LEU A 455 13.65 -0.64 -6.21
CA LEU A 455 13.32 -2.07 -6.11
C LEU A 455 14.44 -2.89 -5.44
N ALA A 456 15.70 -2.51 -5.66
CA ALA A 456 16.88 -3.12 -5.04
C ALA A 456 17.11 -2.68 -3.58
N ASN A 457 16.16 -1.98 -2.93
CA ASN A 457 16.34 -1.36 -1.61
C ASN A 457 17.54 -0.38 -1.54
N ASN A 458 17.87 0.26 -2.66
CA ASN A 458 18.94 1.26 -2.77
C ASN A 458 18.41 2.63 -3.22
N GLY A 459 17.13 2.92 -2.92
CA GLY A 459 16.49 4.19 -3.25
C GLY A 459 17.10 5.39 -2.52
N ASP A 460 17.70 5.18 -1.35
CA ASP A 460 18.38 6.24 -0.59
C ASP A 460 19.60 6.82 -1.32
N SER A 461 20.19 6.08 -2.27
CA SER A 461 21.31 6.55 -3.10
C SER A 461 20.91 7.46 -4.25
N LEU A 462 19.61 7.59 -4.53
CA LEU A 462 19.12 8.44 -5.62
C LEU A 462 19.33 9.93 -5.27
N PRO A 463 19.94 10.71 -6.19
CA PRO A 463 20.06 12.14 -5.99
C PRO A 463 18.73 12.86 -6.20
N VAL A 464 18.64 14.11 -5.74
CA VAL A 464 17.45 14.95 -5.93
C VAL A 464 17.11 15.13 -7.41
N SER A 465 18.11 15.25 -8.29
CA SER A 465 17.92 15.38 -9.75
C SER A 465 17.23 14.19 -10.40
N ALA A 466 17.22 13.01 -9.76
CA ALA A 466 16.57 11.81 -10.27
C ALA A 466 15.06 11.78 -9.99
N ILE A 467 14.55 12.66 -9.13
CA ILE A 467 13.15 12.68 -8.70
C ILE A 467 12.38 13.78 -9.45
N PRO A 468 11.20 13.47 -10.05
CA PRO A 468 10.36 14.49 -10.69
C PRO A 468 9.94 15.58 -9.70
N ALA A 469 10.09 16.86 -10.09
CA ALA A 469 9.87 18.01 -9.21
C ALA A 469 8.39 18.19 -8.80
N ASP A 470 7.46 17.67 -9.58
CA ASP A 470 6.02 17.70 -9.36
C ASP A 470 5.46 16.37 -8.83
N GLY A 471 6.33 15.36 -8.67
CA GLY A 471 5.92 14.01 -8.27
C GLY A 471 5.18 13.22 -9.36
N THR A 472 5.30 13.58 -10.66
CA THR A 472 4.71 12.81 -11.76
C THR A 472 5.59 11.61 -12.13
N TRP A 473 5.07 10.39 -11.96
CA TRP A 473 5.79 9.14 -12.24
C TRP A 473 5.29 8.47 -13.53
N PRO A 474 6.16 7.71 -14.24
CA PRO A 474 5.73 6.95 -15.41
C PRO A 474 4.76 5.83 -15.02
N THR A 475 3.76 5.61 -15.87
CA THR A 475 2.85 4.46 -15.78
C THR A 475 3.48 3.18 -16.36
N ALA A 476 2.81 2.05 -16.20
CA ALA A 476 3.19 0.75 -16.77
C ALA A 476 4.55 0.21 -16.27
N THR A 477 4.91 0.42 -15.01
CA THR A 477 6.23 0.01 -14.49
C THR A 477 6.21 -1.33 -13.74
N THR A 478 5.04 -1.82 -13.30
CA THR A 478 4.95 -3.15 -12.65
C THR A 478 5.30 -4.31 -13.59
N GLN A 479 5.14 -4.13 -14.91
CA GLN A 479 5.47 -5.18 -15.90
C GLN A 479 6.95 -5.60 -15.89
N TYR A 480 7.83 -4.70 -15.43
CA TYR A 480 9.28 -4.93 -15.34
C TYR A 480 9.71 -5.52 -13.99
N GLU A 481 8.81 -5.60 -13.00
CA GLU A 481 9.17 -5.98 -11.63
C GLU A 481 9.42 -7.49 -11.47
N LYS A 482 8.62 -8.33 -12.14
CA LYS A 482 8.73 -9.81 -12.14
C LYS A 482 9.04 -10.38 -10.75
N ARG A 483 8.17 -10.01 -9.79
CA ARG A 483 8.37 -10.17 -8.33
C ARG A 483 8.79 -11.57 -7.90
N ASN A 484 8.31 -12.59 -8.59
CA ASN A 484 8.57 -14.00 -8.38
C ASN A 484 8.40 -14.39 -6.90
N ILE A 485 7.17 -14.27 -6.40
CA ILE A 485 6.80 -14.50 -4.99
C ILE A 485 5.86 -15.70 -4.77
N GLY A 486 5.25 -16.23 -5.83
CA GLY A 486 4.32 -17.35 -5.72
C GLY A 486 5.07 -18.68 -5.50
N VAL A 487 4.84 -19.37 -4.38
CA VAL A 487 5.40 -20.73 -4.17
C VAL A 487 4.80 -21.72 -5.17
N ASN A 488 3.49 -21.64 -5.37
CA ASN A 488 2.75 -22.41 -6.36
C ASN A 488 2.09 -21.46 -7.38
N ILE A 489 1.98 -21.89 -8.63
CA ILE A 489 1.32 -21.16 -9.72
C ILE A 489 0.28 -22.03 -10.45
N PRO A 490 -0.76 -21.42 -11.06
CA PRO A 490 -1.74 -22.14 -11.86
C PRO A 490 -1.16 -22.62 -13.20
N ILE A 491 -1.29 -23.91 -13.49
CA ILE A 491 -0.91 -24.54 -14.76
C ILE A 491 -2.18 -24.97 -15.50
N TRP A 492 -2.21 -24.71 -16.81
CA TRP A 492 -3.35 -24.97 -17.67
C TRP A 492 -3.35 -26.41 -18.24
N GLU A 493 -4.51 -27.06 -18.14
CA GLU A 493 -4.85 -28.37 -18.71
C GLU A 493 -5.84 -28.18 -19.87
N PRO A 494 -5.38 -28.22 -21.13
CA PRO A 494 -6.20 -27.79 -22.26
C PRO A 494 -7.44 -28.66 -22.49
N ASP A 495 -7.33 -29.98 -22.34
CA ASP A 495 -8.42 -30.95 -22.61
C ASP A 495 -9.62 -30.81 -21.66
N ALA A 496 -9.41 -30.20 -20.49
CA ALA A 496 -10.45 -29.94 -19.51
C ALA A 496 -11.07 -28.54 -19.65
N CYS A 497 -10.52 -27.69 -20.53
CA CYS A 497 -10.84 -26.27 -20.61
C CYS A 497 -12.05 -25.98 -21.50
N ILE A 498 -13.07 -25.35 -20.93
CA ILE A 498 -14.27 -24.89 -21.66
C ILE A 498 -14.17 -23.46 -22.20
N GLN A 499 -12.97 -22.86 -22.18
CA GLN A 499 -12.65 -21.54 -22.79
C GLN A 499 -13.57 -20.39 -22.35
N CYS A 500 -13.96 -20.36 -21.07
CA CYS A 500 -14.93 -19.40 -20.54
C CYS A 500 -14.34 -18.04 -20.14
N GLY A 501 -13.01 -17.92 -20.03
CA GLY A 501 -12.32 -16.69 -19.59
C GLY A 501 -12.44 -16.35 -18.10
N GLN A 502 -13.23 -17.11 -17.32
CA GLN A 502 -13.49 -16.76 -15.92
C GLN A 502 -12.25 -16.75 -15.03
N CYS A 503 -11.23 -17.57 -15.33
CA CYS A 503 -9.95 -17.56 -14.62
C CYS A 503 -9.24 -16.19 -14.73
N SER A 504 -9.30 -15.57 -15.91
CA SER A 504 -8.76 -14.22 -16.14
C SER A 504 -9.62 -13.15 -15.48
N PHE A 505 -10.95 -13.30 -15.52
CA PHE A 505 -11.87 -12.37 -14.87
C PHE A 505 -11.58 -12.22 -13.38
N VAL A 506 -11.49 -13.34 -12.66
CA VAL A 506 -11.34 -13.34 -11.18
C VAL A 506 -9.91 -13.09 -10.72
N CYS A 507 -8.94 -13.02 -11.63
CA CYS A 507 -7.54 -12.82 -11.27
C CYS A 507 -7.33 -11.40 -10.72
N PRO A 508 -6.91 -11.25 -9.44
CA PRO A 508 -6.71 -9.92 -8.84
C PRO A 508 -5.46 -9.18 -9.33
N HIS A 509 -4.59 -9.86 -10.08
CA HIS A 509 -3.29 -9.32 -10.52
C HIS A 509 -3.11 -9.34 -12.04
N ALA A 510 -4.13 -9.76 -12.80
CA ALA A 510 -4.05 -9.94 -14.26
C ALA A 510 -2.90 -10.87 -14.73
N THR A 511 -2.54 -11.86 -13.90
CA THR A 511 -1.43 -12.80 -14.13
C THR A 511 -1.85 -14.06 -14.88
N ILE A 512 -3.13 -14.22 -15.19
CA ILE A 512 -3.63 -15.26 -16.07
C ILE A 512 -4.55 -14.62 -17.11
N ARG A 513 -4.23 -14.84 -18.39
CA ARG A 513 -4.87 -14.16 -19.53
C ARG A 513 -5.26 -15.17 -20.59
N VAL A 514 -6.14 -14.73 -21.48
CA VAL A 514 -6.63 -15.53 -22.61
C VAL A 514 -6.51 -14.75 -23.90
N LYS A 515 -6.10 -15.42 -24.98
CA LYS A 515 -6.10 -14.87 -26.34
C LYS A 515 -6.65 -15.93 -27.29
N ALA A 516 -7.37 -15.47 -28.31
CA ALA A 516 -7.64 -16.22 -29.54
C ALA A 516 -6.93 -15.56 -30.72
N TYR A 517 -6.22 -16.34 -31.54
CA TYR A 517 -5.31 -15.84 -32.58
C TYR A 517 -5.20 -16.83 -33.74
N ASP A 518 -4.69 -16.36 -34.88
CA ASP A 518 -4.55 -17.18 -36.08
C ASP A 518 -3.51 -18.31 -35.88
N PRO A 519 -3.74 -19.54 -36.37
CA PRO A 519 -2.79 -20.64 -36.23
C PRO A 519 -1.39 -20.34 -36.79
N SER A 520 -1.26 -19.46 -37.79
CA SER A 520 0.02 -19.04 -38.36
C SER A 520 0.96 -18.38 -37.33
N GLN A 521 0.41 -17.82 -36.25
CA GLN A 521 1.19 -17.18 -35.19
C GLN A 521 1.98 -18.20 -34.34
N LEU A 522 1.69 -19.50 -34.45
CA LEU A 522 2.35 -20.55 -33.66
C LEU A 522 3.68 -21.06 -34.24
N LYS A 523 4.14 -20.50 -35.37
CA LYS A 523 5.34 -20.98 -36.05
C LYS A 523 6.58 -21.01 -35.15
N ASP A 524 6.74 -19.97 -34.32
CA ASP A 524 7.89 -19.78 -33.43
C ASP A 524 7.54 -20.04 -31.96
N ALA A 525 6.44 -20.75 -31.70
CA ALA A 525 5.99 -21.06 -30.35
C ALA A 525 7.02 -21.95 -29.61
N PRO A 526 7.33 -21.68 -28.33
CA PRO A 526 8.12 -22.60 -27.52
C PRO A 526 7.52 -24.01 -27.51
N SER A 527 8.35 -25.05 -27.42
CA SER A 527 7.88 -26.44 -27.41
C SER A 527 6.92 -26.78 -26.27
N THR A 528 6.97 -26.00 -25.18
CA THR A 528 6.09 -26.10 -24.01
C THR A 528 4.82 -25.24 -24.10
N PHE A 529 4.66 -24.45 -25.17
CA PHE A 529 3.54 -23.55 -25.34
C PHE A 529 2.28 -24.31 -25.74
N LYS A 530 1.23 -24.21 -24.93
CA LYS A 530 -0.02 -24.94 -25.13
C LYS A 530 -1.01 -24.10 -25.93
N SER A 531 -1.77 -24.74 -26.82
CA SER A 531 -2.91 -24.14 -27.51
C SER A 531 -3.96 -25.21 -27.86
N ILE A 532 -5.22 -24.81 -28.01
CA ILE A 532 -6.33 -25.64 -28.50
C ILE A 532 -7.16 -24.85 -29.52
N ASP A 533 -8.03 -25.52 -30.28
CA ASP A 533 -8.95 -24.83 -31.20
C ASP A 533 -9.93 -23.94 -30.44
N ALA A 534 -10.11 -22.70 -30.90
CA ALA A 534 -11.03 -21.76 -30.28
C ALA A 534 -12.49 -22.18 -30.50
N THR A 535 -13.29 -22.03 -29.45
CA THR A 535 -14.73 -22.36 -29.44
C THR A 535 -15.58 -21.10 -29.55
N GLY A 536 -16.62 -21.18 -30.39
CA GLY A 536 -17.56 -20.09 -30.68
C GLY A 536 -17.61 -19.76 -32.17
N LYS A 537 -18.79 -19.40 -32.67
CA LYS A 537 -19.04 -19.15 -34.10
C LYS A 537 -18.08 -18.11 -34.69
N ASP A 538 -17.87 -17.02 -33.96
CA ASP A 538 -17.06 -15.87 -34.41
C ASP A 538 -15.54 -16.10 -34.27
N LEU A 539 -15.12 -17.17 -33.57
CA LEU A 539 -13.72 -17.55 -33.33
C LEU A 539 -13.27 -18.77 -34.14
N LYS A 540 -14.13 -19.30 -35.02
CA LYS A 540 -13.85 -20.50 -35.81
C LYS A 540 -12.56 -20.32 -36.63
N GLY A 541 -11.68 -21.31 -36.58
CA GLY A 541 -10.40 -21.30 -37.29
C GLY A 541 -9.24 -20.70 -36.50
N LEU A 542 -9.50 -20.09 -35.33
CA LEU A 542 -8.47 -19.56 -34.45
C LEU A 542 -8.00 -20.63 -33.44
N LYS A 543 -6.82 -20.41 -32.88
CA LYS A 543 -6.30 -21.09 -31.69
C LYS A 543 -6.62 -20.28 -30.44
N PHE A 544 -6.71 -20.94 -29.30
CA PHE A 544 -6.99 -20.36 -27.99
C PHE A 544 -5.96 -20.84 -26.97
N THR A 545 -5.45 -19.91 -26.16
CA THR A 545 -4.51 -20.21 -25.08
C THR A 545 -4.95 -19.52 -23.78
N VAL A 546 -4.80 -20.23 -22.67
CA VAL A 546 -4.77 -19.65 -21.32
C VAL A 546 -3.33 -19.65 -20.85
N GLN A 547 -2.74 -18.47 -20.63
CA GLN A 547 -1.34 -18.37 -20.21
C GLN A 547 -1.21 -17.66 -18.86
N VAL A 548 -0.33 -18.18 -18.01
CA VAL A 548 0.05 -17.60 -16.73
C VAL A 548 1.35 -16.80 -16.87
N ALA A 549 1.45 -15.68 -16.16
CA ALA A 549 2.67 -14.95 -15.88
C ALA A 549 3.31 -15.54 -14.62
N PRO A 550 4.28 -16.47 -14.72
CA PRO A 550 4.76 -17.22 -13.55
C PRO A 550 5.40 -16.31 -12.50
N GLU A 551 6.13 -15.28 -12.94
CA GLU A 551 6.87 -14.39 -12.04
C GLU A 551 6.00 -13.27 -11.45
N ASP A 552 4.85 -12.98 -12.04
CA ASP A 552 3.93 -11.97 -11.49
C ASP A 552 2.80 -12.63 -10.66
N CYS A 553 2.59 -13.94 -10.83
CA CYS A 553 1.57 -14.67 -10.09
C CYS A 553 1.90 -14.76 -8.60
N THR A 554 0.94 -14.37 -7.76
CA THR A 554 1.10 -14.44 -6.30
C THR A 554 0.67 -15.79 -5.71
N GLY A 555 0.18 -16.73 -6.51
CA GLY A 555 -0.25 -18.05 -6.04
C GLY A 555 -1.55 -18.09 -5.22
N CYS A 556 -2.45 -17.10 -5.36
CA CYS A 556 -3.68 -17.00 -4.54
C CYS A 556 -4.75 -18.09 -4.80
N ALA A 557 -4.61 -18.88 -5.86
CA ALA A 557 -5.52 -19.96 -6.27
C ALA A 557 -6.97 -19.55 -6.61
N SER A 558 -7.36 -18.27 -6.59
CA SER A 558 -8.73 -17.83 -6.91
C SER A 558 -9.21 -18.29 -8.30
N CYS A 559 -8.31 -18.30 -9.29
CA CYS A 559 -8.60 -18.79 -10.64
C CYS A 559 -8.87 -20.31 -10.68
N VAL A 560 -8.10 -21.10 -9.92
CA VAL A 560 -8.26 -22.56 -9.79
C VAL A 560 -9.54 -22.90 -9.02
N PHE A 561 -9.79 -22.20 -7.92
CA PHE A 561 -11.00 -22.41 -7.13
C PHE A 561 -12.26 -22.14 -7.96
N ASN A 562 -12.27 -21.04 -8.73
CA ASN A 562 -13.41 -20.67 -9.56
C ASN A 562 -13.55 -21.49 -10.86
N CYS A 563 -12.52 -22.21 -11.30
CA CYS A 563 -12.54 -22.89 -12.59
C CYS A 563 -13.69 -23.91 -12.69
N PRO A 564 -14.63 -23.75 -13.65
CA PRO A 564 -15.74 -24.68 -13.86
C PRO A 564 -15.35 -25.90 -14.73
N GLY A 565 -14.20 -25.83 -15.41
CA GLY A 565 -13.68 -26.92 -16.25
C GLY A 565 -13.08 -28.03 -15.40
N GLN A 566 -13.45 -29.27 -15.69
CA GLN A 566 -12.98 -30.47 -15.00
C GLN A 566 -12.60 -31.52 -16.03
N LYS A 567 -11.49 -32.22 -15.79
CA LYS A 567 -11.05 -33.31 -16.66
C LYS A 567 -12.07 -34.44 -16.57
N LYS A 568 -12.33 -35.08 -17.71
CA LYS A 568 -13.20 -36.25 -17.78
C LYS A 568 -12.38 -37.49 -18.09
N ASP A 569 -12.80 -38.63 -17.56
CA ASP A 569 -12.28 -39.94 -17.96
C ASP A 569 -12.84 -40.38 -19.33
N ALA A 570 -12.44 -41.57 -19.78
CA ALA A 570 -12.86 -42.12 -21.07
C ALA A 570 -14.39 -42.33 -21.17
N ASP A 571 -15.07 -42.51 -20.03
CA ASP A 571 -16.52 -42.70 -19.93
C ASP A 571 -17.28 -41.37 -19.77
N GLY A 572 -16.57 -40.23 -19.76
CA GLY A 572 -17.14 -38.90 -19.65
C GLY A 572 -17.44 -38.45 -18.20
N ASN A 573 -17.06 -39.22 -17.19
CA ASN A 573 -17.21 -38.86 -15.79
C ASN A 573 -16.11 -37.90 -15.36
N LYS A 574 -16.42 -37.01 -14.41
CA LYS A 574 -15.47 -36.01 -13.92
C LYS A 574 -14.43 -36.68 -13.02
N ILE A 575 -13.15 -36.47 -13.32
CA ILE A 575 -12.05 -36.87 -12.45
C ILE A 575 -11.99 -35.89 -11.28
N GLU A 576 -12.18 -36.40 -10.07
CA GLU A 576 -12.16 -35.58 -8.86
C GLU A 576 -10.77 -34.92 -8.66
N GLY A 577 -10.76 -33.66 -8.26
CA GLY A 577 -9.52 -32.91 -8.00
C GLY A 577 -8.77 -32.39 -9.23
N VAL A 578 -9.08 -32.84 -10.45
CA VAL A 578 -8.38 -32.41 -11.68
C VAL A 578 -9.20 -31.40 -12.48
N LYS A 579 -8.86 -30.11 -12.32
CA LYS A 579 -9.52 -29.00 -13.03
C LYS A 579 -8.79 -28.63 -14.31
N ALA A 580 -9.38 -27.73 -15.11
CA ALA A 580 -8.70 -27.17 -16.29
C ALA A 580 -7.50 -26.28 -15.94
N ILE A 581 -7.37 -25.87 -14.68
CA ILE A 581 -6.22 -25.12 -14.18
C ILE A 581 -5.93 -25.64 -12.76
N ASN A 582 -4.68 -25.98 -12.45
CA ASN A 582 -4.28 -26.60 -11.18
C ASN A 582 -3.05 -25.91 -10.59
N MET A 583 -2.95 -25.83 -9.26
CA MET A 583 -1.77 -25.28 -8.59
C MET A 583 -0.61 -26.29 -8.64
N LYS A 584 0.59 -25.84 -9.03
CA LYS A 584 1.83 -26.64 -9.05
C LYS A 584 3.02 -25.83 -8.51
N PRO A 585 4.06 -26.48 -7.96
CA PRO A 585 5.30 -25.80 -7.56
C PRO A 585 5.87 -24.96 -8.71
N GLN A 586 6.22 -23.72 -8.42
CA GLN A 586 6.66 -22.77 -9.44
C GLN A 586 8.08 -23.05 -9.94
N GLU A 587 9.02 -23.33 -9.03
CA GLU A 587 10.45 -23.35 -9.32
C GLU A 587 10.84 -24.22 -10.54
N PRO A 588 10.35 -25.47 -10.69
CA PRO A 588 10.68 -26.30 -11.86
C PRO A 588 10.05 -25.81 -13.18
N LEU A 589 9.01 -24.98 -13.11
CA LEU A 589 8.21 -24.54 -14.26
C LEU A 589 8.52 -23.10 -14.68
N ARG A 590 9.09 -22.30 -13.77
CA ARG A 590 9.29 -20.84 -13.92
C ARG A 590 9.92 -20.46 -15.25
N GLN A 591 11.04 -21.08 -15.62
CA GLN A 591 11.78 -20.70 -16.82
C GLN A 591 11.01 -21.01 -18.12
N ALA A 592 10.38 -22.19 -18.20
CA ALA A 592 9.59 -22.57 -19.37
C ALA A 592 8.33 -21.70 -19.49
N GLU A 593 7.62 -21.48 -18.38
CA GLU A 593 6.42 -20.65 -18.40
C GLU A 593 6.71 -19.16 -18.60
N ALA A 594 7.91 -18.67 -18.23
CA ALA A 594 8.32 -17.30 -18.51
C ALA A 594 8.47 -17.10 -20.02
N LYS A 595 9.17 -18.02 -20.71
CA LYS A 595 9.28 -18.03 -22.18
C LYS A 595 7.92 -18.16 -22.86
N ASN A 596 7.04 -19.02 -22.34
CA ASN A 596 5.67 -19.13 -22.83
C ASN A 596 4.89 -17.82 -22.64
N TYR A 597 5.11 -17.12 -21.53
CA TYR A 597 4.45 -15.85 -21.25
C TYR A 597 4.95 -14.72 -22.15
N ASP A 598 6.25 -14.61 -22.37
CA ASP A 598 6.84 -13.64 -23.29
C ASP A 598 6.27 -13.84 -24.70
N PHE A 599 6.29 -15.09 -25.19
CA PHE A 599 5.65 -15.44 -26.48
C PHE A 599 4.15 -15.08 -26.50
N PHE A 600 3.41 -15.33 -25.40
CA PHE A 600 2.00 -14.96 -25.30
C PHE A 600 1.78 -13.44 -25.36
N LEU A 601 2.68 -12.64 -24.79
CA LEU A 601 2.60 -11.18 -24.87
C LEU A 601 2.83 -10.69 -26.30
N ASP A 602 3.74 -11.32 -27.05
CA ASP A 602 4.04 -11.00 -28.45
C ASP A 602 2.93 -11.37 -29.43
N LEU A 603 2.08 -12.35 -29.08
CA LEU A 603 0.90 -12.68 -29.89
C LEU A 603 -0.01 -11.45 -30.07
N PRO A 604 -0.63 -11.26 -31.25
CA PRO A 604 -1.60 -10.18 -31.42
C PRO A 604 -2.76 -10.32 -30.44
N GLU A 605 -3.28 -9.19 -29.96
CA GLU A 605 -4.54 -9.19 -29.22
C GLU A 605 -5.66 -9.76 -30.10
N THR A 606 -6.64 -10.40 -29.46
CA THR A 606 -7.77 -10.99 -30.20
C THR A 606 -8.49 -9.90 -30.98
N ASP A 607 -8.73 -10.15 -32.27
CA ASP A 607 -9.39 -9.21 -33.18
C ASP A 607 -10.74 -8.77 -32.59
N ARG A 608 -10.88 -7.45 -32.39
CA ARG A 608 -12.01 -6.82 -31.70
C ARG A 608 -13.34 -7.09 -32.39
N SER A 609 -13.34 -7.30 -33.71
CA SER A 609 -14.53 -7.61 -34.51
C SER A 609 -15.08 -9.02 -34.27
N ARG A 610 -14.27 -9.91 -33.68
CA ARG A 610 -14.59 -11.33 -33.47
C ARG A 610 -15.27 -11.62 -32.12
N PHE A 611 -15.45 -10.62 -31.26
CA PHE A 611 -16.07 -10.82 -29.94
C PHE A 611 -16.81 -9.59 -29.41
N ARG A 612 -17.80 -9.85 -28.55
CA ARG A 612 -18.58 -8.81 -27.87
C ARG A 612 -18.07 -8.60 -26.45
N VAL A 613 -17.56 -7.40 -26.15
CA VAL A 613 -17.09 -7.04 -24.79
C VAL A 613 -18.21 -7.04 -23.75
N THR A 614 -19.46 -6.97 -24.21
CA THR A 614 -20.67 -6.94 -23.37
C THR A 614 -21.02 -8.29 -22.74
N ASN A 615 -20.21 -9.33 -22.98
CA ASN A 615 -20.31 -10.60 -22.27
C ASN A 615 -19.01 -10.94 -21.52
N VAL A 616 -19.10 -11.86 -20.54
CA VAL A 616 -17.99 -12.20 -19.64
C VAL A 616 -16.78 -12.76 -20.38
N LYS A 617 -16.95 -13.63 -21.39
CA LYS A 617 -15.82 -14.19 -22.16
C LYS A 617 -15.13 -13.09 -22.97
N GLY A 618 -15.91 -12.27 -23.66
CA GLY A 618 -15.43 -11.19 -24.51
C GLY A 618 -14.70 -10.09 -23.75
N SER A 619 -15.15 -9.71 -22.56
CA SER A 619 -14.43 -8.73 -21.74
C SER A 619 -13.02 -9.21 -21.35
N GLN A 620 -12.77 -10.52 -21.34
CA GLN A 620 -11.47 -11.09 -20.99
C GLN A 620 -10.52 -11.29 -22.19
N PHE A 621 -11.00 -11.10 -23.42
CA PHE A 621 -10.14 -10.96 -24.60
C PHE A 621 -9.52 -9.56 -24.72
N VAL A 622 -10.03 -8.57 -23.97
CA VAL A 622 -9.45 -7.24 -23.94
C VAL A 622 -8.25 -7.22 -23.00
N LYS A 623 -7.11 -6.69 -23.48
CA LYS A 623 -5.93 -6.46 -22.65
C LYS A 623 -6.30 -5.67 -21.38
N PRO A 624 -6.02 -6.19 -20.17
CA PRO A 624 -6.21 -5.43 -18.94
C PRO A 624 -5.22 -4.26 -18.89
N LEU A 625 -5.68 -3.06 -18.53
CA LEU A 625 -4.81 -1.89 -18.33
C LEU A 625 -4.52 -1.61 -16.85
N PHE A 626 -4.69 -2.61 -16.00
CA PHE A 626 -4.32 -2.63 -14.59
C PHE A 626 -3.78 -4.02 -14.23
N GLU A 627 -2.46 -4.12 -14.07
CA GLU A 627 -1.74 -5.40 -14.02
C GLU A 627 -0.63 -5.44 -12.97
N TYR A 628 -0.41 -6.62 -12.39
CA TYR A 628 0.68 -6.95 -11.46
C TYR A 628 0.80 -6.02 -10.24
N ASN A 629 -0.33 -5.49 -9.78
CA ASN A 629 -0.42 -4.55 -8.66
C ASN A 629 0.07 -5.13 -7.31
N GLY A 630 0.32 -4.25 -6.34
CA GLY A 630 0.80 -4.61 -5.00
C GLY A 630 -0.27 -5.11 -4.01
N ALA A 631 -1.48 -5.48 -4.46
CA ALA A 631 -2.57 -5.89 -3.57
C ALA A 631 -2.35 -7.29 -2.98
N CYS A 632 -3.14 -7.61 -1.94
CA CYS A 632 -3.11 -8.90 -1.26
C CYS A 632 -3.38 -10.09 -2.20
N LEU A 633 -2.89 -11.28 -1.83
CA LEU A 633 -3.28 -12.54 -2.48
C LEU A 633 -4.81 -12.71 -2.39
N GLY A 634 -5.47 -12.86 -3.53
CA GLY A 634 -6.93 -13.02 -3.59
C GLY A 634 -7.72 -11.76 -3.24
N CYS A 635 -7.13 -10.57 -3.38
CA CYS A 635 -7.81 -9.29 -3.12
C CYS A 635 -9.16 -9.18 -3.86
N GLY A 636 -10.23 -8.81 -3.15
CA GLY A 636 -11.56 -8.67 -3.72
C GLY A 636 -11.82 -7.36 -4.46
N GLU A 637 -10.93 -6.38 -4.35
CA GLU A 637 -11.11 -5.05 -4.97
C GLU A 637 -10.61 -5.01 -6.42
N THR A 638 -9.42 -5.53 -6.67
CA THR A 638 -8.69 -5.34 -7.93
C THR A 638 -9.33 -5.96 -9.18
N PRO A 639 -10.13 -7.05 -9.12
CA PRO A 639 -10.88 -7.52 -10.28
C PRO A 639 -11.88 -6.49 -10.83
N TYR A 640 -12.45 -5.62 -9.97
CA TYR A 640 -13.36 -4.56 -10.43
C TYR A 640 -12.61 -3.46 -11.18
N ILE A 641 -11.45 -3.02 -10.66
CA ILE A 641 -10.59 -2.03 -11.34
C ILE A 641 -10.06 -2.61 -12.66
N LYS A 642 -9.61 -3.87 -12.66
CA LYS A 642 -9.19 -4.56 -13.89
C LYS A 642 -10.31 -4.54 -14.93
N LEU A 643 -11.54 -4.89 -14.55
CA LEU A 643 -12.70 -4.84 -15.43
C LEU A 643 -12.94 -3.42 -15.96
N LEU A 644 -12.92 -2.40 -15.08
CA LEU A 644 -13.07 -0.99 -15.46
C LEU A 644 -12.07 -0.60 -16.56
N THR A 645 -10.80 -0.99 -16.39
CA THR A 645 -9.77 -0.68 -17.38
C THR A 645 -9.90 -1.46 -18.69
N GLN A 646 -10.46 -2.68 -18.67
CA GLN A 646 -10.76 -3.44 -19.88
C GLN A 646 -11.92 -2.84 -20.67
N LEU A 647 -12.83 -2.11 -20.01
CA LEU A 647 -13.99 -1.50 -20.66
C LEU A 647 -13.69 -0.10 -21.20
N PHE A 648 -12.97 0.73 -20.46
CA PHE A 648 -12.85 2.17 -20.75
C PHE A 648 -11.41 2.71 -20.65
N GLY A 649 -10.41 1.85 -20.42
CA GLY A 649 -9.08 2.26 -19.97
C GLY A 649 -8.31 3.18 -20.94
N ASP A 650 -8.64 3.18 -22.23
CA ASP A 650 -8.06 4.04 -23.26
C ASP A 650 -8.54 5.50 -23.20
N ARG A 651 -9.56 5.79 -22.39
CA ARG A 651 -10.15 7.12 -22.17
C ARG A 651 -10.46 7.40 -20.70
N LEU A 652 -9.88 6.63 -19.79
CA LEU A 652 -10.17 6.64 -18.36
C LEU A 652 -9.31 7.67 -17.62
N ILE A 653 -9.94 8.48 -16.78
CA ILE A 653 -9.32 9.39 -15.82
C ILE A 653 -9.80 8.97 -14.43
N ILE A 654 -8.86 8.71 -13.52
CA ILE A 654 -9.13 8.19 -12.19
C ILE A 654 -8.73 9.22 -11.14
N ALA A 655 -9.72 9.70 -10.37
CA ALA A 655 -9.52 10.32 -9.07
C ALA A 655 -9.62 9.23 -8.00
N ASN A 656 -8.54 8.93 -7.29
CA ASN A 656 -8.50 7.81 -6.36
C ASN A 656 -8.38 8.30 -4.92
N ALA A 657 -9.18 7.74 -4.01
CA ALA A 657 -9.12 8.04 -2.59
C ALA A 657 -7.92 7.40 -1.92
N THR A 658 -7.43 8.03 -0.85
CA THR A 658 -6.44 7.41 0.01
C THR A 658 -7.03 6.17 0.70
N GLY A 659 -6.37 5.02 0.57
CA GLY A 659 -6.91 3.73 1.00
C GLY A 659 -6.21 2.55 0.32
N CYS A 660 -6.80 1.35 0.36
CA CYS A 660 -6.20 0.20 -0.35
C CYS A 660 -5.92 0.51 -1.81
N SER A 661 -6.88 1.14 -2.50
CA SER A 661 -6.85 1.38 -3.95
C SER A 661 -5.74 2.31 -4.39
N SER A 662 -5.36 3.30 -3.58
CA SER A 662 -4.18 4.13 -3.86
C SER A 662 -2.88 3.43 -3.50
N ILE A 663 -2.86 2.63 -2.42
CA ILE A 663 -1.66 1.88 -2.05
C ILE A 663 -1.28 0.84 -3.11
N TYR A 664 -2.20 -0.02 -3.58
CA TYR A 664 -1.83 -0.93 -4.66
C TYR A 664 -1.88 -0.28 -6.06
N GLY A 665 -2.45 0.93 -6.18
CA GLY A 665 -2.70 1.62 -7.46
C GLY A 665 -1.65 2.65 -7.85
N GLY A 666 -0.89 3.19 -6.89
CA GLY A 666 0.06 4.28 -7.13
C GLY A 666 1.21 4.34 -6.13
N ASN A 667 1.55 3.23 -5.48
CA ASN A 667 2.65 3.19 -4.53
C ASN A 667 3.98 2.83 -5.19
N LEU A 668 4.93 3.76 -5.10
CA LEU A 668 6.27 3.62 -5.64
C LEU A 668 7.03 2.42 -5.05
N PRO A 669 7.94 1.79 -5.82
CA PRO A 669 8.54 2.30 -7.05
C PRO A 669 7.84 1.91 -8.36
N THR A 670 6.78 1.11 -8.31
CA THR A 670 6.10 0.58 -9.50
C THR A 670 4.61 0.97 -9.53
N THR A 671 4.09 1.19 -10.73
CA THR A 671 2.72 1.64 -10.99
C THR A 671 2.00 0.63 -11.90
N PRO A 672 0.80 0.14 -11.53
CA PRO A 672 0.11 -0.97 -12.23
C PRO A 672 -0.75 -0.57 -13.42
N TYR A 673 -1.10 0.71 -13.57
CA TYR A 673 -1.89 1.17 -14.71
C TYR A 673 -1.01 1.15 -15.96
N THR A 674 -1.40 0.43 -17.01
CA THR A 674 -0.60 0.22 -18.22
C THR A 674 -1.26 0.85 -19.46
N LYS A 675 -0.62 0.69 -20.62
CA LYS A 675 -1.01 1.29 -21.89
C LYS A 675 -1.35 0.21 -22.94
N ARG A 676 -2.20 0.59 -23.88
CA ARG A 676 -2.37 -0.09 -25.17
C ARG A 676 -1.10 0.07 -26.02
N ALA A 677 -1.04 -0.65 -27.13
CA ALA A 677 0.08 -0.55 -28.09
C ALA A 677 0.24 0.87 -28.68
N ASP A 678 -0.83 1.65 -28.76
CA ASP A 678 -0.82 3.04 -29.23
C ASP A 678 -0.48 4.07 -28.13
N GLY A 679 -0.06 3.61 -26.94
CA GLY A 679 0.33 4.46 -25.82
C GLY A 679 -0.83 5.01 -24.98
N ARG A 680 -2.09 4.74 -25.33
CA ARG A 680 -3.27 5.20 -24.57
C ARG A 680 -3.54 4.30 -23.36
N GLY A 681 -3.92 4.88 -22.23
CA GLY A 681 -4.23 4.15 -21.00
C GLY A 681 -4.76 5.06 -19.91
N PRO A 682 -5.08 4.52 -18.71
CA PRO A 682 -5.66 5.30 -17.64
C PRO A 682 -4.73 6.40 -17.14
N ALA A 683 -5.25 7.61 -17.01
CA ALA A 683 -4.64 8.67 -16.20
C ALA A 683 -5.11 8.52 -14.76
N TRP A 684 -4.19 8.57 -13.79
CA TRP A 684 -4.51 8.28 -12.39
C TRP A 684 -3.89 9.34 -11.48
N SER A 685 -4.66 9.79 -10.48
CA SER A 685 -4.16 10.66 -9.43
C SER A 685 -4.87 10.40 -8.10
N ASN A 686 -4.16 10.61 -6.98
CA ASN A 686 -4.68 10.57 -5.63
C ASN A 686 -4.40 11.92 -4.97
N SER A 687 -5.48 12.65 -4.63
CA SER A 687 -5.41 13.89 -3.85
C SER A 687 -5.32 13.55 -2.36
N LEU A 688 -6.46 13.46 -1.66
CA LEU A 688 -6.53 13.13 -0.24
C LEU A 688 -7.52 11.98 0.02
N PHE A 689 -7.83 11.73 1.30
CA PHE A 689 -8.78 10.69 1.69
C PHE A 689 -10.22 11.19 1.61
N GLU A 690 -10.43 12.47 1.93
CA GLU A 690 -11.72 13.10 2.15
C GLU A 690 -12.35 13.70 0.88
N ASP A 691 -11.54 14.08 -0.11
CA ASP A 691 -11.93 15.00 -1.20
C ASP A 691 -12.09 14.32 -2.57
N THR A 692 -12.06 12.98 -2.64
CA THR A 692 -11.92 12.28 -3.92
C THR A 692 -13.08 12.50 -4.87
N ALA A 693 -14.30 12.70 -4.35
CA ALA A 693 -15.46 12.95 -5.19
C ALA A 693 -15.33 14.33 -5.84
N GLU A 694 -14.98 15.34 -5.03
CA GLU A 694 -14.78 16.73 -5.41
C GLU A 694 -13.59 16.89 -6.36
N PHE A 695 -12.52 16.14 -6.10
CA PHE A 695 -11.35 16.06 -6.97
C PHE A 695 -11.71 15.51 -8.35
N GLY A 696 -12.49 14.43 -8.39
CA GLY A 696 -13.03 13.88 -9.63
C GLY A 696 -13.98 14.84 -10.35
N LEU A 697 -14.82 15.58 -9.62
CA LEU A 697 -15.68 16.63 -10.17
C LEU A 697 -14.83 17.74 -10.83
N GLY A 698 -13.77 18.20 -10.17
CA GLY A 698 -12.84 19.18 -10.75
C GLY A 698 -12.20 18.67 -12.05
N MET A 699 -11.84 17.38 -12.12
CA MET A 699 -11.38 16.77 -13.37
C MET A 699 -12.48 16.78 -14.44
N ARG A 700 -13.71 16.36 -14.12
CA ARG A 700 -14.86 16.37 -15.05
C ARG A 700 -15.11 17.75 -15.64
N GLN A 701 -15.24 18.76 -14.78
CA GLN A 701 -15.48 20.15 -15.20
C GLN A 701 -14.35 20.70 -16.07
N THR A 702 -13.10 20.33 -15.77
CA THR A 702 -11.95 20.71 -16.61
C THR A 702 -12.07 20.10 -18.01
N MET A 703 -12.40 18.81 -18.11
CA MET A 703 -12.57 18.13 -19.40
C MET A 703 -13.75 18.70 -20.20
N ASP A 704 -14.87 19.01 -19.54
CA ASP A 704 -16.01 19.68 -20.18
C ASP A 704 -15.62 21.05 -20.72
N LYS A 705 -14.86 21.83 -19.95
CA LYS A 705 -14.45 23.15 -20.39
C LYS A 705 -13.49 23.09 -21.57
N PHE A 706 -12.53 22.15 -21.56
CA PHE A 706 -11.62 21.92 -22.68
C PHE A 706 -12.37 21.47 -23.94
N HIS A 707 -13.35 20.58 -23.79
CA HIS A 707 -14.20 20.17 -24.90
C HIS A 707 -14.97 21.35 -25.48
N ALA A 708 -15.65 22.14 -24.65
CA ALA A 708 -16.40 23.32 -25.08
C ALA A 708 -15.50 24.35 -25.79
N GLN A 709 -14.31 24.61 -25.24
CA GLN A 709 -13.33 25.50 -25.88
C GLN A 709 -12.86 24.97 -27.24
N ALA A 710 -12.65 23.67 -27.40
CA ALA A 710 -12.31 23.08 -28.69
C ALA A 710 -13.44 23.28 -29.71
N MET A 711 -14.71 23.11 -29.30
CA MET A 711 -15.87 23.36 -30.17
C MET A 711 -15.96 24.82 -30.60
N GLU A 712 -15.84 25.76 -29.65
CA GLU A 712 -15.86 27.20 -29.93
C GLU A 712 -14.74 27.62 -30.88
N LEU A 713 -13.53 27.06 -30.72
CA LEU A 713 -12.40 27.33 -31.61
C LEU A 713 -12.63 26.77 -33.01
N MET A 714 -13.21 25.57 -33.14
CA MET A 714 -13.60 25.04 -34.46
C MET A 714 -14.63 25.93 -35.15
N ASP A 715 -15.62 26.46 -34.44
CA ASP A 715 -16.62 27.36 -35.04
C ASP A 715 -16.02 28.70 -35.48
N ARG A 716 -15.08 29.25 -34.71
CA ARG A 716 -14.34 30.46 -35.09
C ARG A 716 -13.48 30.23 -36.33
N LEU A 717 -12.72 29.13 -36.37
CA LEU A 717 -11.89 28.78 -37.52
C LEU A 717 -12.77 28.49 -38.75
N ALA A 718 -13.91 27.82 -38.60
CA ALA A 718 -14.85 27.58 -39.69
C ALA A 718 -15.44 28.86 -40.30
N SER A 719 -15.45 29.96 -39.54
CA SER A 719 -15.93 31.27 -39.99
C SER A 719 -14.86 32.07 -40.74
N ASP A 720 -13.60 31.67 -40.64
CA ASP A 720 -12.49 32.26 -41.39
C ASP A 720 -12.31 31.53 -42.72
N SER A 721 -12.37 32.29 -43.81
CA SER A 721 -12.22 31.78 -45.19
C SER A 721 -10.92 30.99 -45.42
N SER A 722 -9.88 31.21 -44.62
CA SER A 722 -8.61 30.48 -44.70
C SER A 722 -8.69 29.03 -44.22
N TYR A 723 -9.79 28.62 -43.58
CA TYR A 723 -10.04 27.23 -43.13
C TYR A 723 -11.31 26.63 -43.76
N ALA A 724 -11.80 27.19 -44.86
CA ALA A 724 -13.01 26.72 -45.52
C ALA A 724 -12.92 25.22 -45.94
N ASP A 725 -11.71 24.73 -46.24
CA ASP A 725 -11.41 23.34 -46.59
C ASP A 725 -11.47 22.36 -45.41
N LEU A 726 -11.58 22.87 -44.17
CA LEU A 726 -11.72 22.07 -42.95
C LEU A 726 -13.14 22.01 -42.41
N LYS A 727 -14.08 22.76 -43.01
CA LYS A 727 -15.45 22.87 -42.52
C LYS A 727 -16.14 21.50 -42.36
N ASP A 728 -16.05 20.66 -43.39
CA ASP A 728 -16.63 19.31 -43.35
C ASP A 728 -15.99 18.43 -42.27
N LEU A 729 -14.69 18.57 -42.04
CA LEU A 729 -13.99 17.87 -40.97
C LEU A 729 -14.49 18.36 -39.60
N PHE A 730 -14.61 19.66 -39.38
CA PHE A 730 -15.15 20.22 -38.14
C PHE A 730 -16.58 19.74 -37.88
N ASP A 731 -17.44 19.74 -38.89
CA ASP A 731 -18.83 19.29 -38.75
C ASP A 731 -18.90 17.77 -38.50
N SER A 732 -18.04 16.97 -39.14
CA SER A 732 -17.95 15.54 -38.86
C SER A 732 -17.47 15.24 -37.44
N ILE A 733 -16.57 16.06 -36.90
CA ILE A 733 -16.03 15.94 -35.54
C ILE A 733 -17.11 16.32 -34.51
N LYS A 734 -17.83 17.42 -34.73
CA LYS A 734 -18.89 17.92 -33.85
C LYS A 734 -20.07 16.95 -33.73
N ASN A 735 -20.42 16.26 -34.83
CA ASN A 735 -21.60 15.40 -34.92
C ASN A 735 -21.32 13.90 -34.74
N ALA A 736 -20.09 13.52 -34.36
CA ALA A 736 -19.69 12.12 -34.27
C ALA A 736 -20.39 11.38 -33.11
N ASP A 737 -20.94 10.19 -33.42
CA ASP A 737 -21.41 9.26 -32.39
C ASP A 737 -20.22 8.60 -31.68
N GLN A 738 -20.16 8.76 -30.37
CA GLN A 738 -19.14 8.22 -29.47
C GLN A 738 -19.74 7.26 -28.44
N SER A 739 -20.93 6.71 -28.70
CA SER A 739 -21.64 5.79 -27.80
C SER A 739 -21.02 4.38 -27.75
N THR A 740 -20.20 4.02 -28.75
CA THR A 740 -19.53 2.72 -28.85
C THR A 740 -18.02 2.87 -28.92
N GLN A 741 -17.27 1.80 -28.63
CA GLN A 741 -15.81 1.81 -28.79
C GLN A 741 -15.40 2.07 -30.24
N GLU A 742 -16.15 1.56 -31.21
CA GLU A 742 -15.87 1.77 -32.64
C GLU A 742 -16.02 3.25 -33.00
N GLY A 743 -17.10 3.90 -32.57
CA GLY A 743 -17.29 5.35 -32.76
C GLY A 743 -16.21 6.20 -32.09
N ILE A 744 -15.69 5.76 -30.94
CA ILE A 744 -14.52 6.39 -30.28
C ILE A 744 -13.25 6.27 -31.14
N GLU A 745 -12.96 5.11 -31.72
CA GLU A 745 -11.79 4.95 -32.60
C GLU A 745 -11.93 5.74 -33.91
N GLU A 746 -13.13 5.79 -34.50
CA GLU A 746 -13.40 6.66 -35.65
C GLU A 746 -13.18 8.13 -35.30
N GLN A 747 -13.66 8.58 -34.13
CA GLN A 747 -13.46 9.95 -33.69
C GLN A 747 -12.00 10.28 -33.49
N ARG A 748 -11.20 9.34 -32.97
CA ARG A 748 -9.74 9.50 -32.93
C ARG A 748 -9.15 9.67 -34.31
N GLY A 749 -9.59 8.91 -35.31
CA GLY A 749 -9.19 9.10 -36.70
C GLY A 749 -9.46 10.53 -37.19
N ARG A 750 -10.65 11.07 -36.91
CA ARG A 750 -11.01 12.47 -37.26
C ARG A 750 -10.12 13.49 -36.52
N VAL A 751 -9.84 13.25 -35.23
CA VAL A 751 -8.97 14.12 -34.42
C VAL A 751 -7.51 14.08 -34.87
N GLU A 752 -6.98 12.92 -35.28
CA GLU A 752 -5.63 12.83 -35.83
C GLU A 752 -5.51 13.55 -37.18
N GLU A 753 -6.54 13.45 -38.05
CA GLU A 753 -6.58 14.24 -39.28
C GLU A 753 -6.67 15.74 -38.99
N LEU A 754 -7.47 16.16 -38.00
CA LEU A 754 -7.53 17.55 -37.54
C LEU A 754 -6.16 18.05 -37.09
N LYS A 755 -5.47 17.28 -36.24
CA LYS A 755 -4.12 17.62 -35.76
C LYS A 755 -3.13 17.76 -36.90
N ARG A 756 -3.15 16.81 -37.85
CA ARG A 756 -2.28 16.83 -39.03
C ARG A 756 -2.50 18.11 -39.85
N ARG A 757 -3.75 18.46 -40.14
CA ARG A 757 -4.11 19.62 -40.96
C ARG A 757 -3.80 20.96 -40.30
N LEU A 758 -3.93 21.05 -38.98
CA LEU A 758 -3.64 22.28 -38.23
C LEU A 758 -2.16 22.42 -37.83
N SER A 759 -1.38 21.33 -37.81
CA SER A 759 0.02 21.35 -37.33
C SER A 759 0.96 22.30 -38.08
N THR A 760 0.67 22.58 -39.36
CA THR A 760 1.44 23.51 -40.19
C THR A 760 0.95 24.95 -40.09
N ASN A 761 -0.09 25.23 -39.29
CA ASN A 761 -0.70 26.54 -39.17
C ASN A 761 -0.09 27.34 -38.00
N GLY A 762 0.31 28.58 -38.28
CA GLY A 762 0.94 29.47 -37.30
C GLY A 762 -0.02 30.25 -36.40
N SER A 763 -1.33 30.25 -36.69
CA SER A 763 -2.32 31.06 -35.97
C SER A 763 -2.45 30.63 -34.51
N THR A 764 -2.77 31.60 -33.66
CA THR A 764 -2.94 31.38 -32.22
C THR A 764 -4.14 30.46 -31.96
N GLU A 765 -5.22 30.63 -32.71
CA GLU A 765 -6.45 29.84 -32.65
C GLU A 765 -6.20 28.38 -33.03
N ALA A 766 -5.45 28.11 -34.11
CA ALA A 766 -5.11 26.74 -34.51
C ALA A 766 -4.22 26.07 -33.46
N LYS A 767 -3.23 26.78 -32.91
CA LYS A 767 -2.36 26.26 -31.82
C LYS A 767 -3.16 25.94 -30.55
N ASN A 768 -4.09 26.81 -30.18
CA ASN A 768 -4.97 26.58 -29.04
C ASN A 768 -5.87 25.37 -29.29
N LEU A 769 -6.47 25.23 -30.47
CA LEU A 769 -7.29 24.07 -30.81
C LEU A 769 -6.46 22.78 -30.80
N LEU A 770 -5.24 22.79 -31.33
CA LEU A 770 -4.31 21.66 -31.29
C LEU A 770 -4.04 21.18 -29.85
N SER A 771 -3.85 22.11 -28.92
CA SER A 771 -3.63 21.77 -27.50
C SER A 771 -4.85 21.10 -26.83
N LEU A 772 -6.04 21.28 -27.40
CA LEU A 772 -7.30 20.79 -26.86
C LEU A 772 -7.93 19.64 -27.66
N ALA A 773 -7.40 19.32 -28.85
CA ALA A 773 -8.03 18.40 -29.80
C ALA A 773 -8.32 17.01 -29.20
N ASP A 774 -7.47 16.54 -28.28
CA ASP A 774 -7.66 15.26 -27.60
C ASP A 774 -8.90 15.21 -26.68
N TYR A 775 -9.40 16.36 -26.22
CA TYR A 775 -10.60 16.47 -25.37
C TYR A 775 -11.91 16.43 -26.17
N VAL A 776 -11.83 16.43 -27.49
CA VAL A 776 -12.98 16.14 -28.35
C VAL A 776 -13.42 14.68 -28.25
N VAL A 777 -12.46 13.77 -28.02
CA VAL A 777 -12.75 12.36 -27.72
C VAL A 777 -13.28 12.26 -26.29
N LYS A 778 -14.48 11.71 -26.12
CA LYS A 778 -15.17 11.57 -24.82
C LYS A 778 -14.26 10.93 -23.77
N LYS A 779 -14.05 11.62 -22.65
CA LYS A 779 -13.31 11.10 -21.48
C LYS A 779 -14.26 10.49 -20.46
N CYS A 780 -13.78 9.46 -19.77
CA CYS A 780 -14.50 8.74 -18.74
C CYS A 780 -13.86 9.06 -17.38
N VAL A 781 -14.53 9.86 -16.54
CA VAL A 781 -13.99 10.27 -15.23
C VAL A 781 -14.60 9.41 -14.12
N TRP A 782 -13.74 8.70 -13.38
CA TRP A 782 -14.13 7.84 -12.26
C TRP A 782 -13.46 8.27 -10.96
N ALA A 783 -14.26 8.44 -9.91
CA ALA A 783 -13.79 8.51 -8.54
C ALA A 783 -13.82 7.11 -7.91
N ILE A 784 -12.67 6.62 -7.44
CA ILE A 784 -12.52 5.26 -6.90
C ILE A 784 -12.03 5.32 -5.46
N GLY A 785 -12.69 4.61 -4.55
CA GLY A 785 -12.24 4.53 -3.16
C GLY A 785 -12.89 3.41 -2.38
N GLY A 786 -12.37 3.15 -1.17
CA GLY A 786 -12.93 2.16 -0.26
C GLY A 786 -14.17 2.67 0.49
N ASP A 787 -14.78 1.79 1.29
CA ASP A 787 -15.96 2.14 2.08
C ASP A 787 -15.70 3.24 3.12
N GLY A 788 -14.49 3.32 3.68
CA GLY A 788 -14.15 4.39 4.63
C GLY A 788 -14.11 5.79 4.02
N TRP A 789 -13.85 5.91 2.72
CA TRP A 789 -14.04 7.17 2.01
C TRP A 789 -15.53 7.40 1.79
N GLY A 790 -16.19 6.49 1.05
CA GLY A 790 -17.53 6.74 0.53
C GLY A 790 -18.64 6.79 1.58
N TYR A 791 -18.51 6.06 2.69
CA TYR A 791 -19.53 6.04 3.74
C TYR A 791 -19.26 7.04 4.86
N ASP A 792 -17.99 7.37 5.11
CA ASP A 792 -17.52 8.11 6.28
C ASP A 792 -16.95 9.49 5.95
N ILE A 793 -15.63 9.60 5.74
CA ILE A 793 -14.94 10.90 5.71
C ILE A 793 -15.28 11.71 4.47
N GLY A 794 -15.40 11.07 3.31
CA GLY A 794 -15.74 11.72 2.04
C GLY A 794 -17.22 11.66 1.69
N TYR A 795 -18.07 11.16 2.59
CA TYR A 795 -19.50 11.02 2.29
C TYR A 795 -20.17 12.34 1.94
N GLY A 796 -19.80 13.45 2.61
CA GLY A 796 -20.35 14.77 2.28
C GLY A 796 -20.02 15.19 0.83
N GLY A 797 -18.79 14.91 0.39
CA GLY A 797 -18.36 15.12 -1.00
C GLY A 797 -19.07 14.19 -1.99
N VAL A 798 -19.20 12.90 -1.66
CA VAL A 798 -19.93 11.91 -2.48
C VAL A 798 -21.39 12.33 -2.68
N ASP A 799 -22.07 12.70 -1.59
CA ASP A 799 -23.45 13.19 -1.59
C ASP A 799 -23.59 14.42 -2.49
N HIS A 800 -22.74 15.43 -2.28
CA HIS A 800 -22.76 16.67 -3.07
C HIS A 800 -22.51 16.41 -4.56
N VAL A 801 -21.48 15.64 -4.89
CA VAL A 801 -21.08 15.37 -6.29
C VAL A 801 -22.15 14.58 -7.02
N LEU A 802 -22.75 13.55 -6.40
CA LEU A 802 -23.84 12.80 -7.02
C LEU A 802 -25.11 13.67 -7.16
N ALA A 803 -25.33 14.65 -6.29
CA ALA A 803 -26.45 15.58 -6.40
C ALA A 803 -26.32 16.61 -7.53
N THR A 804 -25.11 16.85 -8.06
CA THR A 804 -24.87 17.87 -9.10
C THR A 804 -25.58 17.58 -10.43
N GLY A 805 -25.86 16.32 -10.73
CA GLY A 805 -26.33 15.89 -12.05
C GLY A 805 -25.23 15.80 -13.12
N GLU A 806 -23.98 16.15 -12.81
CA GLU A 806 -22.87 16.04 -13.77
C GLU A 806 -22.54 14.57 -14.09
N ASN A 807 -21.98 14.33 -15.29
CA ASN A 807 -21.63 12.99 -15.76
C ASN A 807 -20.37 12.45 -15.06
N MET A 808 -20.52 12.09 -13.79
CA MET A 808 -19.47 11.63 -12.89
C MET A 808 -19.74 10.22 -12.39
N LYS A 809 -18.72 9.35 -12.40
CA LYS A 809 -18.85 7.93 -12.02
C LYS A 809 -18.09 7.65 -10.73
N LEU A 810 -18.72 7.01 -9.77
CA LEU A 810 -18.13 6.64 -8.49
C LEU A 810 -18.12 5.12 -8.35
N LEU A 811 -16.98 4.57 -7.94
CA LEU A 811 -16.80 3.16 -7.58
C LEU A 811 -16.37 3.05 -6.12
N ILE A 812 -17.27 2.56 -5.27
CA ILE A 812 -16.96 2.22 -3.88
C ILE A 812 -16.62 0.74 -3.80
N LEU A 813 -15.37 0.45 -3.44
CA LEU A 813 -14.83 -0.88 -3.18
C LEU A 813 -15.12 -1.22 -1.72
N ASP A 814 -16.30 -1.81 -1.47
CA ASP A 814 -16.84 -1.97 -0.13
C ASP A 814 -16.27 -3.22 0.55
N THR A 815 -15.26 -2.99 1.39
CA THR A 815 -14.66 -4.02 2.26
C THR A 815 -15.28 -4.05 3.65
N GLU A 816 -16.21 -3.12 3.92
CA GLU A 816 -16.94 -2.97 5.18
C GLU A 816 -16.07 -2.70 6.41
N VAL A 817 -14.82 -2.29 6.21
CA VAL A 817 -13.85 -1.87 7.23
C VAL A 817 -12.80 -0.97 6.59
N TYR A 818 -12.07 -0.19 7.40
CA TYR A 818 -10.91 0.55 6.90
C TYR A 818 -9.74 -0.43 6.71
N SER A 819 -9.73 -1.10 5.56
CA SER A 819 -8.82 -2.20 5.26
C SER A 819 -7.34 -1.79 5.22
N ASN A 820 -7.02 -0.53 4.90
CA ASN A 820 -5.63 -0.05 4.86
C ASN A 820 -5.01 0.13 6.23
N THR A 821 -5.75 0.76 7.14
CA THR A 821 -5.23 1.21 8.44
C THR A 821 -5.30 0.12 9.52
N GLY A 822 -5.67 -1.11 9.17
CA GLY A 822 -5.68 -2.26 10.08
C GLY A 822 -7.07 -2.80 10.45
N GLY A 823 -8.12 -2.44 9.70
CA GLY A 823 -9.47 -2.99 9.89
C GLY A 823 -10.27 -2.28 10.98
N GLN A 824 -10.29 -0.95 10.95
CA GLN A 824 -11.18 -0.14 11.79
C GLN A 824 -12.63 -0.24 11.31
N MET A 825 -13.57 -0.08 12.25
CA MET A 825 -14.99 0.05 11.94
C MET A 825 -15.23 1.25 11.01
N SER A 826 -16.06 1.05 9.99
CA SER A 826 -16.68 2.09 9.14
C SER A 826 -18.19 2.13 9.35
N LYS A 827 -18.87 3.15 8.81
CA LYS A 827 -20.35 3.11 8.69
C LYS A 827 -20.84 2.01 7.74
N ALA A 828 -19.96 1.45 6.91
CA ALA A 828 -20.25 0.28 6.08
C ALA A 828 -20.08 -1.05 6.83
N THR A 829 -19.42 -1.07 8.00
CA THR A 829 -19.32 -2.27 8.83
C THR A 829 -20.72 -2.78 9.21
N PRO A 830 -20.98 -4.10 9.07
CA PRO A 830 -22.28 -4.68 9.38
C PRO A 830 -22.52 -4.89 10.88
N LEU A 831 -23.79 -5.07 11.22
CA LEU A 831 -24.21 -5.39 12.59
C LEU A 831 -23.56 -6.71 13.03
N GLY A 832 -22.98 -6.73 14.23
CA GLY A 832 -22.36 -7.89 14.84
C GLY A 832 -20.92 -8.19 14.41
N ALA A 833 -20.40 -7.55 13.36
CA ALA A 833 -18.99 -7.72 12.99
C ALA A 833 -18.05 -7.04 13.99
N VAL A 834 -16.95 -7.71 14.29
CA VAL A 834 -15.83 -7.21 15.11
C VAL A 834 -14.82 -6.51 14.22
N ALA A 835 -14.43 -5.31 14.63
CA ALA A 835 -13.40 -4.47 14.03
C ALA A 835 -12.72 -3.64 15.13
N GLN A 836 -11.64 -2.92 14.82
CA GLN A 836 -11.16 -1.90 15.77
C GLN A 836 -12.25 -0.83 15.98
N PHE A 837 -12.40 -0.33 17.21
CA PHE A 837 -13.54 0.49 17.66
C PHE A 837 -14.90 -0.24 17.71
N ALA A 838 -14.96 -1.53 17.37
CA ALA A 838 -16.14 -2.38 17.42
C ALA A 838 -15.86 -3.74 18.09
N ALA A 839 -15.00 -3.78 19.12
CA ALA A 839 -14.49 -5.02 19.70
C ALA A 839 -15.61 -5.97 20.21
N GLY A 840 -16.71 -5.41 20.73
CA GLY A 840 -17.89 -6.17 21.17
C GLY A 840 -18.90 -6.48 20.07
N GLY A 841 -18.52 -6.35 18.79
CA GLY A 841 -19.43 -6.37 17.64
C GLY A 841 -20.12 -5.01 17.45
N LYS A 842 -20.20 -4.55 16.20
CA LYS A 842 -20.89 -3.30 15.87
C LYS A 842 -22.38 -3.40 16.22
N ARG A 843 -22.91 -2.36 16.88
CA ARG A 843 -24.27 -2.33 17.43
C ARG A 843 -25.30 -1.68 16.50
N THR A 844 -24.86 -1.08 15.41
CA THR A 844 -25.73 -0.43 14.42
C THR A 844 -25.67 -1.17 13.09
N PRO A 845 -26.77 -1.18 12.31
CA PRO A 845 -26.76 -1.71 10.96
C PRO A 845 -25.79 -0.98 10.01
N LYS A 846 -25.47 -1.60 8.87
CA LYS A 846 -24.70 -0.99 7.78
C LYS A 846 -25.45 0.22 7.21
N LYS A 847 -24.80 1.38 7.04
CA LYS A 847 -25.41 2.53 6.34
C LYS A 847 -25.77 2.11 4.91
N ASN A 848 -26.98 2.42 4.44
CA ASN A 848 -27.45 1.96 3.13
C ASN A 848 -27.26 3.05 2.06
N ILE A 849 -26.01 3.33 1.68
CA ILE A 849 -25.69 4.45 0.77
C ILE A 849 -26.40 4.32 -0.58
N GLY A 850 -26.54 3.10 -1.13
CA GLY A 850 -27.20 2.93 -2.42
C GLY A 850 -28.66 3.35 -2.40
N MET A 851 -29.40 3.01 -1.35
CA MET A 851 -30.79 3.46 -1.19
C MET A 851 -30.91 4.94 -0.80
N ILE A 852 -29.91 5.51 -0.12
CA ILE A 852 -29.87 6.96 0.14
C ILE A 852 -29.68 7.70 -1.19
N MET A 853 -28.72 7.27 -2.03
CA MET A 853 -28.45 7.96 -3.30
C MET A 853 -29.57 7.79 -4.32
N SER A 854 -30.33 6.68 -4.28
CA SER A 854 -31.50 6.53 -5.14
C SER A 854 -32.62 7.53 -4.83
N THR A 855 -32.63 8.21 -3.67
CA THR A 855 -33.69 9.18 -3.37
C THR A 855 -33.59 10.46 -4.21
N TYR A 856 -32.46 10.72 -4.87
CA TYR A 856 -32.32 11.84 -5.80
C TYR A 856 -33.13 11.65 -7.09
N GLY A 857 -33.45 10.40 -7.45
CA GLY A 857 -34.18 10.07 -8.70
C GLY A 857 -33.32 10.10 -9.96
N ASN A 858 -32.29 10.96 -10.02
CA ASN A 858 -31.41 11.14 -11.18
C ASN A 858 -29.98 10.58 -10.97
N VAL A 859 -29.79 9.67 -10.03
CA VAL A 859 -28.50 9.01 -9.79
C VAL A 859 -28.62 7.55 -10.18
N TYR A 860 -27.80 7.08 -11.12
CA TYR A 860 -27.70 5.65 -11.39
C TYR A 860 -27.00 4.97 -10.21
N VAL A 861 -27.58 3.91 -9.64
CA VAL A 861 -26.97 3.17 -8.51
C VAL A 861 -26.93 1.69 -8.81
N ALA A 862 -25.79 1.03 -8.61
CA ALA A 862 -25.70 -0.43 -8.71
C ALA A 862 -24.97 -1.03 -7.52
N GLN A 863 -25.54 -2.10 -6.94
CA GLN A 863 -24.86 -2.93 -5.95
C GLN A 863 -24.45 -4.25 -6.61
N VAL A 864 -23.14 -4.52 -6.63
CA VAL A 864 -22.54 -5.61 -7.42
C VAL A 864 -21.70 -6.54 -6.55
N ALA A 865 -21.60 -7.80 -6.97
CA ALA A 865 -20.68 -8.80 -6.41
C ALA A 865 -20.26 -9.77 -7.52
N PHE A 866 -19.07 -9.59 -8.10
CA PHE A 866 -18.67 -10.35 -9.28
C PHE A 866 -18.60 -11.85 -9.04
N GLY A 867 -18.26 -12.28 -7.82
CA GLY A 867 -18.20 -13.68 -7.46
C GLY A 867 -19.59 -14.34 -7.47
N ALA A 868 -20.64 -13.57 -7.21
CA ALA A 868 -22.02 -14.04 -7.29
C ALA A 868 -22.58 -13.96 -8.71
N ASN A 869 -22.38 -12.85 -9.42
CA ASN A 869 -22.88 -12.67 -10.78
C ASN A 869 -21.99 -11.73 -11.63
N GLN A 870 -21.08 -12.32 -12.40
CA GLN A 870 -20.16 -11.60 -13.29
C GLN A 870 -20.90 -10.83 -14.39
N ALA A 871 -21.98 -11.41 -14.94
CA ALA A 871 -22.76 -10.78 -16.01
C ALA A 871 -23.50 -9.52 -15.51
N GLN A 872 -24.08 -9.57 -14.30
CA GLN A 872 -24.69 -8.40 -13.67
C GLN A 872 -23.67 -7.31 -13.35
N THR A 873 -22.48 -7.70 -12.87
CA THR A 873 -21.40 -6.74 -12.61
C THR A 873 -20.98 -6.04 -13.91
N LEU A 874 -20.73 -6.80 -14.99
CA LEU A 874 -20.40 -6.25 -16.29
C LEU A 874 -21.48 -5.31 -16.82
N LYS A 875 -22.75 -5.72 -16.74
CA LYS A 875 -23.90 -4.90 -17.14
C LYS A 875 -23.95 -3.59 -16.36
N ALA A 876 -23.70 -3.61 -15.05
CA ALA A 876 -23.74 -2.42 -14.22
C ALA A 876 -22.67 -1.38 -14.61
N PHE A 877 -21.45 -1.81 -14.96
CA PHE A 877 -20.39 -0.92 -15.44
C PHE A 877 -20.72 -0.29 -16.80
N LEU A 878 -21.28 -1.09 -17.72
CA LEU A 878 -21.68 -0.61 -19.04
C LEU A 878 -22.83 0.40 -18.95
N GLU A 879 -23.85 0.13 -18.15
CA GLU A 879 -24.96 1.07 -17.93
C GLU A 879 -24.49 2.33 -17.20
N ALA A 880 -23.60 2.23 -16.21
CA ALA A 880 -23.07 3.39 -15.51
C ALA A 880 -22.30 4.34 -16.44
N ASP A 881 -21.43 3.84 -17.34
CA ASP A 881 -20.72 4.69 -18.32
C ASP A 881 -21.65 5.25 -19.41
N ALA A 882 -22.66 4.48 -19.83
CA ALA A 882 -23.64 4.92 -20.81
C ALA A 882 -24.55 6.03 -20.27
N TYR A 883 -24.93 5.97 -19.00
CA TYR A 883 -25.79 6.96 -18.36
C TYR A 883 -25.16 8.36 -18.42
N ASN A 884 -25.86 9.34 -19.00
CA ASN A 884 -25.38 10.72 -19.07
C ASN A 884 -25.72 11.52 -17.80
N GLY A 885 -25.15 11.10 -16.67
CA GLY A 885 -25.39 11.69 -15.36
C GLY A 885 -24.56 11.00 -14.27
N PRO A 886 -24.82 11.30 -12.99
CA PRO A 886 -24.07 10.76 -11.87
C PRO A 886 -24.37 9.26 -11.70
N ALA A 887 -23.33 8.46 -11.51
CA ALA A 887 -23.46 7.02 -11.28
C ALA A 887 -22.63 6.55 -10.09
N LEU A 888 -23.19 5.66 -9.28
CA LEU A 888 -22.55 5.03 -8.13
C LEU A 888 -22.60 3.50 -8.25
N ILE A 889 -21.43 2.86 -8.27
CA ILE A 889 -21.29 1.41 -8.14
C ILE A 889 -20.73 1.07 -6.75
N ILE A 890 -21.43 0.20 -6.03
CA ILE A 890 -21.04 -0.32 -4.72
C ILE A 890 -20.66 -1.78 -4.90
N ALA A 891 -19.38 -2.10 -4.77
CA ALA A 891 -18.80 -3.37 -5.14
C ALA A 891 -18.35 -4.16 -3.90
N TYR A 892 -19.01 -5.29 -3.61
CA TYR A 892 -18.61 -6.14 -2.49
C TYR A 892 -17.20 -6.68 -2.70
N SER A 893 -16.30 -6.32 -1.78
CA SER A 893 -14.87 -6.56 -1.90
C SER A 893 -14.38 -7.37 -0.70
N THR A 894 -14.14 -8.66 -0.91
CA THR A 894 -13.58 -9.54 0.13
C THR A 894 -12.17 -9.08 0.54
N CYS A 895 -11.88 -9.11 1.84
CA CYS A 895 -10.63 -8.61 2.40
C CYS A 895 -10.05 -9.58 3.45
N ILE A 896 -8.72 -9.58 3.58
CA ILE A 896 -8.01 -10.30 4.66
C ILE A 896 -8.52 -9.91 6.05
N ALA A 897 -9.04 -8.70 6.22
CA ALA A 897 -9.62 -8.20 7.47
C ALA A 897 -10.91 -8.94 7.86
N HIS A 898 -11.57 -9.61 6.92
CA HIS A 898 -12.71 -10.50 7.22
C HIS A 898 -12.25 -11.77 7.96
N GLY A 899 -10.95 -12.10 7.85
CA GLY A 899 -10.34 -13.27 8.47
C GLY A 899 -10.89 -14.57 7.86
N MET A 900 -10.82 -14.65 6.54
CA MET A 900 -11.22 -15.80 5.74
C MET A 900 -10.07 -16.28 4.86
N ASP A 901 -10.21 -17.48 4.30
CA ASP A 901 -9.33 -17.97 3.23
C ASP A 901 -9.63 -17.20 1.94
N MET A 902 -8.69 -16.36 1.51
CA MET A 902 -8.85 -15.49 0.35
C MET A 902 -8.97 -16.24 -0.98
N SER A 903 -8.51 -17.49 -1.06
CA SER A 903 -8.73 -18.33 -2.26
C SER A 903 -10.24 -18.60 -2.48
N LYS A 904 -11.04 -18.54 -1.40
CA LYS A 904 -12.49 -18.78 -1.38
C LYS A 904 -13.31 -17.48 -1.42
N GLY A 905 -12.70 -16.34 -1.77
CA GLY A 905 -13.38 -15.05 -1.89
C GLY A 905 -14.66 -15.11 -2.74
N ILE A 906 -14.61 -15.81 -3.87
CA ILE A 906 -15.76 -16.01 -4.77
C ILE A 906 -16.94 -16.68 -4.08
N GLU A 907 -16.68 -17.73 -3.31
CA GLU A 907 -17.72 -18.45 -2.56
C GLU A 907 -18.34 -17.54 -1.49
N ALA A 908 -17.53 -16.73 -0.81
CA ALA A 908 -18.03 -15.77 0.17
C ALA A 908 -18.96 -14.74 -0.48
N GLN A 909 -18.63 -14.22 -1.67
CA GLN A 909 -19.55 -13.33 -2.40
C GLN A 909 -20.86 -14.03 -2.78
N LYS A 910 -20.80 -15.28 -3.27
CA LYS A 910 -22.01 -16.08 -3.58
C LYS A 910 -22.90 -16.25 -2.35
N LYS A 911 -22.31 -16.59 -1.20
CA LYS A 911 -23.04 -16.80 0.05
C LYS A 911 -23.58 -15.49 0.65
N ALA A 912 -22.85 -14.39 0.54
CA ALA A 912 -23.32 -13.06 0.93
C ALA A 912 -24.58 -12.65 0.16
N VAL A 913 -24.64 -12.94 -1.15
CA VAL A 913 -25.84 -12.70 -1.95
C VAL A 913 -26.95 -13.71 -1.59
N ALA A 914 -26.62 -15.00 -1.48
CA ALA A 914 -27.59 -16.05 -1.16
C ALA A 914 -28.26 -15.86 0.21
N SER A 915 -27.60 -15.22 1.17
CA SER A 915 -28.18 -14.94 2.48
C SER A 915 -29.01 -13.65 2.54
N GLY A 916 -29.17 -12.95 1.40
CA GLY A 916 -29.81 -11.63 1.37
C GLY A 916 -29.00 -10.50 1.99
N TYR A 917 -27.83 -10.78 2.54
CA TYR A 917 -26.97 -9.80 3.20
C TYR A 917 -26.48 -8.74 2.22
N TRP A 918 -26.12 -9.18 1.00
CA TRP A 918 -25.70 -8.33 -0.09
C TRP A 918 -26.62 -8.53 -1.31
N PRO A 919 -27.82 -7.92 -1.37
CA PRO A 919 -28.68 -8.06 -2.53
C PRO A 919 -28.02 -7.42 -3.77
N LEU A 920 -28.26 -7.98 -4.94
CA LEU A 920 -27.78 -7.39 -6.20
C LEU A 920 -28.93 -6.62 -6.83
N TYR A 921 -28.72 -5.34 -7.14
CA TYR A 921 -29.72 -4.50 -7.78
C TYR A 921 -29.07 -3.40 -8.61
N ARG A 922 -29.86 -2.79 -9.50
CA ARG A 922 -29.55 -1.57 -10.23
C ARG A 922 -30.74 -0.64 -10.16
N TYR A 923 -30.53 0.62 -9.83
CA TYR A 923 -31.47 1.72 -9.98
C TYR A 923 -31.03 2.51 -11.20
N ASN A 924 -31.80 2.47 -12.28
CA ASN A 924 -31.52 3.19 -13.53
C ASN A 924 -32.61 4.25 -13.78
N PRO A 925 -32.29 5.56 -13.60
CA PRO A 925 -33.22 6.66 -13.85
C PRO A 925 -33.84 6.66 -15.26
N GLU A 926 -33.14 6.15 -16.27
CA GLU A 926 -33.65 6.13 -17.65
C GLU A 926 -34.83 5.19 -17.86
N LEU A 927 -35.03 4.21 -16.97
CA LEU A 927 -36.18 3.32 -17.03
C LEU A 927 -37.47 4.03 -16.62
N GLU A 928 -37.39 4.97 -15.67
CA GLU A 928 -38.54 5.75 -15.21
C GLU A 928 -39.08 6.63 -16.35
N ALA A 929 -38.19 7.23 -17.14
CA ALA A 929 -38.55 7.96 -18.37
C ALA A 929 -39.22 7.06 -19.44
N GLN A 930 -39.12 5.73 -19.32
CA GLN A 930 -39.80 4.75 -20.19
C GLN A 930 -41.07 4.17 -19.55
N GLY A 931 -41.56 4.73 -18.44
CA GLY A 931 -42.70 4.20 -17.68
C GLY A 931 -42.40 2.89 -16.95
N LYS A 932 -41.12 2.54 -16.73
CA LYS A 932 -40.70 1.32 -16.03
C LYS A 932 -40.11 1.65 -14.67
N ASN A 933 -40.25 0.75 -13.71
CA ASN A 933 -39.63 0.93 -12.41
C ASN A 933 -38.09 1.04 -12.55
N PRO A 934 -37.46 2.10 -12.01
CA PRO A 934 -36.02 2.29 -12.11
C PRO A 934 -35.22 1.24 -11.35
N LEU A 935 -35.78 0.64 -10.29
CA LEU A 935 -35.14 -0.38 -9.48
C LEU A 935 -35.36 -1.80 -10.02
N VAL A 936 -34.28 -2.42 -10.51
CA VAL A 936 -34.25 -3.81 -10.95
C VAL A 936 -33.43 -4.67 -9.99
N ILE A 937 -34.08 -5.61 -9.30
CA ILE A 937 -33.42 -6.61 -8.46
C ILE A 937 -32.84 -7.72 -9.34
N ASN A 938 -31.57 -8.07 -9.11
CA ASN A 938 -30.83 -9.08 -9.88
C ASN A 938 -30.33 -10.27 -9.03
N SER A 939 -30.56 -10.26 -7.72
CA SER A 939 -30.42 -11.43 -6.85
C SER A 939 -31.75 -12.16 -6.70
N LYS A 940 -31.69 -13.47 -6.39
CA LYS A 940 -32.86 -14.24 -5.98
C LYS A 940 -33.27 -13.91 -4.54
N ASP A 941 -34.43 -14.40 -4.11
CA ASP A 941 -34.80 -14.39 -2.70
C ASP A 941 -33.71 -15.07 -1.83
N PRO A 942 -33.50 -14.59 -0.59
CA PRO A 942 -32.57 -15.22 0.36
C PRO A 942 -32.87 -16.70 0.52
N SER A 943 -31.87 -17.55 0.33
CA SER A 943 -31.98 -19.01 0.33
C SER A 943 -31.18 -19.70 1.43
N ILE A 944 -30.35 -18.97 2.18
CA ILE A 944 -29.61 -19.46 3.34
C ILE A 944 -29.72 -18.47 4.51
N PRO A 945 -29.63 -18.91 5.77
CA PRO A 945 -29.54 -18.01 6.92
C PRO A 945 -28.26 -17.15 6.88
N PHE A 946 -28.32 -15.91 7.38
CA PHE A 946 -27.14 -15.03 7.47
C PHE A 946 -26.01 -15.65 8.29
N GLU A 947 -26.35 -16.40 9.34
CA GLU A 947 -25.39 -17.09 10.20
C GLU A 947 -24.45 -18.02 9.42
N GLU A 948 -24.96 -18.71 8.38
CA GLU A 948 -24.18 -19.64 7.56
C GLU A 948 -23.09 -18.91 6.74
N TYR A 949 -23.37 -17.67 6.32
CA TYR A 949 -22.39 -16.79 5.71
C TYR A 949 -21.45 -16.19 6.78
N ALA A 950 -22.00 -15.54 7.80
CA ALA A 950 -21.26 -14.77 8.79
C ALA A 950 -20.23 -15.62 9.56
N TYR A 951 -20.62 -16.81 10.03
CA TYR A 951 -19.72 -17.70 10.76
C TYR A 951 -18.74 -18.48 9.87
N ARG A 952 -18.49 -18.03 8.64
CA ARG A 952 -17.29 -18.41 7.87
C ARG A 952 -16.13 -17.46 8.11
N GLU A 953 -16.41 -16.24 8.55
CA GLU A 953 -15.46 -15.15 8.69
C GLU A 953 -15.06 -14.95 10.16
N ASN A 954 -13.76 -14.74 10.41
CA ASN A 954 -13.27 -14.54 11.78
C ASN A 954 -13.85 -13.27 12.43
N ARG A 955 -14.20 -12.24 11.65
CA ARG A 955 -14.82 -11.01 12.16
C ARG A 955 -16.16 -11.25 12.88
N TYR A 956 -16.83 -12.38 12.67
CA TYR A 956 -18.00 -12.79 13.45
C TYR A 956 -17.69 -13.90 14.45
N LYS A 957 -16.86 -14.90 14.06
CA LYS A 957 -16.45 -16.00 14.96
C LYS A 957 -15.79 -15.50 16.23
N ALA A 958 -14.96 -14.45 16.14
CA ALA A 958 -14.26 -13.89 17.28
C ALA A 958 -15.23 -13.47 18.40
N LEU A 959 -16.34 -12.82 18.04
CA LEU A 959 -17.36 -12.43 19.02
C LEU A 959 -18.07 -13.64 19.61
N ARG A 960 -18.41 -14.63 18.78
CA ARG A 960 -19.03 -15.89 19.24
C ARG A 960 -18.16 -16.58 20.28
N THR A 961 -16.85 -16.56 20.12
CA THR A 961 -15.91 -17.14 21.09
C THR A 961 -15.76 -16.27 22.34
N SER A 962 -15.64 -14.95 22.22
CA SER A 962 -15.38 -14.07 23.37
C SER A 962 -16.62 -13.70 24.19
N ASN A 963 -17.79 -13.62 23.55
CA ASN A 963 -19.07 -13.29 24.16
C ASN A 963 -20.23 -13.95 23.37
N PRO A 964 -20.51 -15.24 23.62
CA PRO A 964 -21.52 -16.01 22.89
C PRO A 964 -22.93 -15.42 22.94
N GLU A 965 -23.33 -14.86 24.10
CA GLU A 965 -24.66 -14.28 24.30
C GLU A 965 -24.87 -13.04 23.41
N ALA A 966 -23.90 -12.13 23.43
CA ALA A 966 -23.92 -10.95 22.57
C ALA A 966 -23.90 -11.34 21.09
N ALA A 967 -23.09 -12.35 20.71
CA ALA A 967 -23.04 -12.85 19.34
C ALA A 967 -24.40 -13.38 18.86
N LYS A 968 -25.07 -14.21 19.68
CA LYS A 968 -26.41 -14.75 19.36
C LYS A 968 -27.45 -13.64 19.23
N ALA A 969 -27.45 -12.68 20.15
CA ALA A 969 -28.38 -11.56 20.10
C ALA A 969 -28.17 -10.67 18.86
N LEU A 970 -26.91 -10.35 18.54
CA LEU A 970 -26.56 -9.56 17.37
C LEU A 970 -26.84 -10.31 16.06
N MET A 971 -26.60 -11.62 15.99
CA MET A 971 -26.90 -12.41 14.79
C MET A 971 -28.40 -12.40 14.48
N LYS A 972 -29.25 -12.55 15.50
CA LYS A 972 -30.71 -12.43 15.36
C LYS A 972 -31.14 -11.03 14.88
N GLN A 973 -30.52 -9.97 15.42
CA GLN A 973 -30.79 -8.59 14.99
C GLN A 973 -30.33 -8.35 13.54
N ALA A 974 -29.18 -8.90 13.15
CA ALA A 974 -28.66 -8.79 11.78
C ALA A 974 -29.59 -9.47 10.78
N GLU A 975 -30.01 -10.71 11.05
CA GLU A 975 -30.99 -11.44 10.23
C GLU A 975 -32.29 -10.64 10.06
N ALA A 976 -32.83 -10.09 11.17
CA ALA A 976 -34.05 -9.29 11.12
C ALA A 976 -33.87 -8.02 10.28
N ASP A 977 -32.74 -7.32 10.38
CA ASP A 977 -32.45 -6.13 9.57
C ASP A 977 -32.26 -6.48 8.08
N ILE A 978 -31.57 -7.59 7.77
CA ILE A 978 -31.40 -8.09 6.40
C ILE A 978 -32.76 -8.37 5.76
N MET A 979 -33.62 -9.11 6.45
CA MET A 979 -34.96 -9.43 5.95
C MET A 979 -35.84 -8.19 5.81
N ARG A 980 -35.71 -7.21 6.73
CA ARG A 980 -36.40 -5.92 6.62
C ARG A 980 -35.96 -5.14 5.37
N ARG A 981 -34.64 -5.04 5.12
CA ARG A 981 -34.10 -4.39 3.91
C ARG A 981 -34.54 -5.08 2.64
N TRP A 982 -34.53 -6.42 2.64
CA TRP A 982 -35.00 -7.20 1.50
C TRP A 982 -36.46 -6.92 1.17
N LYS A 983 -37.34 -6.89 2.18
CA LYS A 983 -38.76 -6.53 2.00
C LYS A 983 -38.93 -5.12 1.44
N LEU A 984 -38.20 -4.14 1.98
CA LEU A 984 -38.23 -2.75 1.49
C LEU A 984 -37.79 -2.67 0.03
N LEU A 985 -36.70 -3.35 -0.33
CA LEU A 985 -36.19 -3.39 -1.70
C LEU A 985 -37.22 -3.99 -2.67
N LYS A 986 -37.89 -5.09 -2.27
CA LYS A 986 -38.97 -5.70 -3.07
C LYS A 986 -40.17 -4.78 -3.23
N TYR A 987 -40.54 -4.04 -2.18
CA TYR A 987 -41.63 -3.06 -2.25
C TYR A 987 -41.29 -1.94 -3.24
N MET A 988 -40.08 -1.38 -3.15
CA MET A 988 -39.61 -0.35 -4.08
C MET A 988 -39.56 -0.84 -5.53
N ALA A 989 -39.20 -2.11 -5.76
CA ALA A 989 -39.12 -2.70 -7.10
C ALA A 989 -40.49 -3.13 -7.66
N ALA A 990 -41.56 -3.04 -6.89
CA ALA A 990 -42.92 -3.45 -7.28
C ALA A 990 -43.85 -2.25 -7.58
N TRP A 991 -43.48 -1.03 -7.19
CA TRP A 991 -44.24 0.19 -7.50
C TRP A 991 -44.24 0.47 -9.01
N ASN A 992 -45.39 0.88 -9.56
CA ASN A 992 -45.54 1.34 -10.94
C ASN A 992 -45.40 2.88 -11.03
N PRO A 993 -44.44 3.44 -11.80
CA PRO A 993 -44.31 4.89 -11.96
C PRO A 993 -45.55 5.63 -12.50
N GLU A 994 -46.50 4.91 -13.12
CA GLU A 994 -47.76 5.48 -13.63
C GLU A 994 -48.86 5.62 -12.56
N GLU A 995 -48.70 4.97 -11.40
CA GLU A 995 -49.59 5.05 -10.22
C GLU A 995 -49.04 6.03 -9.18
#